data_AF-A0A7S2D1X5-F1
#
_entry.id   AF-A0A7S2D1X5-F1
#
_cell.length_a   1.000
_cell.length_b   1.000
_cell.length_c   1.000
_cell.angle_alpha   90.00
_cell.angle_beta   90.00
_cell.angle_gamma   90.00
#
_symmetry.space_group_name_H-M   'P 1'
#
loop_
_entity.id
_entity.type
_entity.pdbx_description
1 polymer ?
#
loop_
_entity_poly.entity_id
_entity_poly.type
_entity_poly.pdbx_seq_one_letter_code
_entity_poly.pdbx_strand_id
1 'polypeptide(L)'
;TTSDAEATEREIAAVRHLYVPVARVSAALFFSTVEMEKVDPMYQHSLASYIRIFTRAVEEQEAQTAESESTLEIRLRVLIDRVTASLYRNVCRSLYERHKLLFSFVLTTCTLKVEGKLEHEQLRFFLTGGSSHGQHANSSDDVVSLPLWLPPRQWEEILRLASFAGFESLPAAICNDSHGWQAIHANESPHTLQLPAPWRSRTAFDRLCILRCLRSDKLIEMIHAFVSEQLGPRYVEPPPFRLDECYAESSAHTPLIFILSSGVDPSIDLLSFSETMGRQLSSVSLGQGQGPIAERCIANAQTRGDWVVLQNCHLGLSFMPTLEKICDGLASAVAIHPDTHVATDPAAQSLTHPDFRLWLTSKPTSSFPVSILKNGVKMVNEPPSGLRGSLLSSFGASPIADPGYLDDIPGPNGWAWRPMLFALTYFHAVVQERRRFGSIGWNNIYNFNKSDLQISMQQLRLFLETSKEMPFEGLRYCTGELNYGGSVTDAMDSRLLEALLAGIIREETLHCGQTFLGESFIGESRYVQPTASTHEEYLAAIRELPIFDAPEAFGLHANAAITKDLKETSELLDEIMRMQPRAGAHVGLVGDASLATVAADIAQKLPADFNLHAAKVRHPPAYLQSLNTVLSQELSRYNVLLQKIRSSLSDLGKAIEGLVVMSAEIEVLA
;
A
#
# COMPACT_ATOMS: atom_id res chain seq x y z
N THR A 1 42.72 36.12 21.47
CA THR A 1 42.05 34.92 22.03
C THR A 1 40.54 35.08 22.08
N THR A 2 39.96 36.06 22.79
CA THR A 2 38.50 36.31 22.75
C THR A 2 38.02 36.87 21.40
N SER A 3 38.76 37.80 20.79
CA SER A 3 38.44 38.34 19.45
C SER A 3 38.47 37.29 18.34
N ASP A 4 39.37 36.31 18.43
CA ASP A 4 39.48 35.23 17.45
C ASP A 4 38.33 34.24 17.61
N ALA A 5 37.97 33.91 18.86
CA ALA A 5 36.81 33.06 19.16
C ALA A 5 35.50 33.69 18.66
N GLU A 6 35.29 35.00 18.85
CA GLU A 6 34.12 35.71 18.33
C GLU A 6 34.08 35.75 16.79
N ALA A 7 35.24 35.89 16.13
CA ALA A 7 35.32 35.86 14.67
C ALA A 7 34.96 34.47 14.13
N THR A 8 35.52 33.41 14.73
CA THR A 8 35.19 32.02 14.38
C THR A 8 33.71 31.70 14.67
N GLU A 9 33.14 32.19 15.77
CA GLU A 9 31.72 32.00 16.08
C GLU A 9 30.81 32.66 15.03
N ARG A 10 31.13 33.87 14.58
CA ARG A 10 30.38 34.54 13.49
C ARG A 10 30.49 33.78 12.18
N GLU A 11 31.67 33.25 11.85
CA GLU A 11 31.88 32.45 10.64
C GLU A 11 31.08 31.14 10.69
N ILE A 12 31.13 30.42 11.83
CA ILE A 12 30.32 29.20 12.04
C ILE A 12 28.83 29.53 11.98
N ALA A 13 28.38 30.63 12.57
CA ALA A 13 26.98 31.05 12.52
C ALA A 13 26.54 31.37 11.08
N ALA A 14 27.40 32.07 10.31
CA ALA A 14 27.14 32.37 8.90
C ALA A 14 27.02 31.10 8.06
N VAL A 15 27.96 30.15 8.22
CA VAL A 15 27.91 28.85 7.54
C VAL A 15 26.67 28.08 7.97
N ARG A 16 26.37 28.02 9.27
CA ARG A 16 25.18 27.34 9.80
C ARG A 16 23.90 27.85 9.16
N HIS A 17 23.75 29.17 9.03
CA HIS A 17 22.58 29.78 8.42
C HIS A 17 22.33 29.31 6.98
N LEU A 18 23.39 29.03 6.21
CA LEU A 18 23.28 28.54 4.83
C LEU A 18 22.70 27.11 4.77
N TYR A 19 22.95 26.28 5.78
CA TYR A 19 22.45 24.88 5.83
C TYR A 19 21.13 24.71 6.59
N VAL A 20 20.60 25.75 7.24
CA VAL A 20 19.30 25.70 7.95
C VAL A 20 18.15 25.17 7.07
N PRO A 21 18.01 25.56 5.78
CA PRO A 21 16.95 25.03 4.93
C PRO A 21 17.04 23.50 4.76
N VAL A 22 18.24 22.96 4.55
CA VAL A 22 18.47 21.51 4.45
C VAL A 22 18.10 20.81 5.74
N ALA A 23 18.49 21.38 6.89
CA ALA A 23 18.14 20.82 8.19
C ALA A 23 16.62 20.80 8.45
N ARG A 24 15.88 21.83 8.01
CA ARG A 24 14.41 21.88 8.12
C ARG A 24 13.74 20.81 7.27
N VAL A 25 14.15 20.67 6.01
CA VAL A 25 13.62 19.64 5.11
C VAL A 25 13.96 18.25 5.64
N SER A 26 15.22 18.01 6.03
CA SER A 26 15.66 16.74 6.61
C SER A 26 14.88 16.37 7.88
N ALA A 27 14.65 17.32 8.78
CA ALA A 27 13.81 17.10 9.95
C ALA A 27 12.38 16.71 9.57
N ALA A 28 11.77 17.40 8.60
CA ALA A 28 10.43 17.07 8.12
C ALA A 28 10.35 15.67 7.48
N LEU A 29 11.37 15.28 6.70
CA LEU A 29 11.48 13.94 6.12
C LEU A 29 11.56 12.85 7.20
N PHE A 30 12.37 13.07 8.24
CA PHE A 30 12.47 12.16 9.38
C PHE A 30 11.13 11.99 10.10
N PHE A 31 10.47 13.10 10.48
CA PHE A 31 9.18 13.02 11.16
C PHE A 31 8.11 12.36 10.28
N SER A 32 8.10 12.65 8.97
CA SER A 32 7.20 11.97 8.03
C SER A 32 7.38 10.45 8.02
N THR A 33 8.61 9.97 8.22
CA THR A 33 8.94 8.55 8.29
C THR A 33 8.53 7.95 9.64
N VAL A 34 8.71 8.68 10.74
CA VAL A 34 8.28 8.23 12.09
C VAL A 34 6.76 8.12 12.17
N GLU A 35 6.03 9.04 11.55
CA GLU A 35 4.56 9.03 11.54
C GLU A 35 3.95 7.81 10.82
N MET A 36 4.72 7.10 9.98
CA MET A 36 4.28 5.85 9.34
C MET A 36 3.98 4.74 10.35
N GLU A 37 4.51 4.80 11.57
CA GLU A 37 4.17 3.89 12.69
C GLU A 37 2.67 3.88 12.99
N LYS A 38 1.97 5.00 12.78
CA LYS A 38 0.52 5.10 13.00
C LYS A 38 -0.30 4.36 11.94
N VAL A 39 0.30 4.09 10.78
CA VAL A 39 -0.32 3.29 9.71
C VAL A 39 -0.14 1.80 10.00
N ASP A 40 1.09 1.39 10.31
CA ASP A 40 1.41 0.03 10.72
C ASP A 40 2.50 0.04 11.80
N PRO A 41 2.33 -0.67 12.94
CA PRO A 41 3.31 -0.69 14.01
C PRO A 41 4.68 -1.23 13.59
N MET A 42 4.79 -2.00 12.50
CA MET A 42 6.07 -2.48 11.99
C MET A 42 6.88 -1.41 11.23
N TYR A 43 6.31 -0.24 10.94
CA TYR A 43 6.98 0.86 10.21
C TYR A 43 7.83 1.78 11.09
N GLN A 44 8.25 1.31 12.26
CA GLN A 44 9.03 2.11 13.19
C GLN A 44 10.49 2.26 12.75
N HIS A 45 10.98 3.49 12.57
CA HIS A 45 12.39 3.78 12.27
C HIS A 45 13.09 4.52 13.43
N SER A 46 14.38 4.25 13.61
CA SER A 46 15.21 5.01 14.57
C SER A 46 15.85 6.24 13.95
N LEU A 47 16.13 7.24 14.79
CA LEU A 47 16.97 8.37 14.42
C LEU A 47 18.38 7.92 14.00
N ALA A 48 18.94 6.90 14.67
CA ALA A 48 20.25 6.36 14.32
C ALA A 48 20.28 5.78 12.89
N SER A 49 19.23 5.06 12.49
CA SER A 49 19.07 4.59 11.11
C SER A 49 18.96 5.76 10.13
N TYR A 50 18.17 6.78 10.44
CA TYR A 50 18.04 7.98 9.60
C TYR A 50 19.38 8.72 9.44
N ILE A 51 20.12 8.92 10.53
CA ILE A 51 21.44 9.57 10.50
C ILE A 51 22.39 8.77 9.60
N ARG A 52 22.41 7.43 9.69
CA ARG A 52 23.23 6.59 8.81
C ARG A 52 22.90 6.80 7.32
N ILE A 53 21.61 6.87 6.99
CA ILE A 53 21.15 7.15 5.61
C ILE A 53 21.59 8.55 5.16
N PHE A 54 21.45 9.53 6.05
CA PHE A 54 21.84 10.92 5.78
C PHE A 54 23.35 11.06 5.57
N THR A 55 24.17 10.53 6.48
CA THR A 55 25.64 10.59 6.39
C THR A 55 26.14 9.93 5.12
N ARG A 56 25.61 8.75 4.77
CA ARG A 56 25.96 8.07 3.52
C ARG A 56 25.64 8.93 2.29
N ALA A 57 24.48 9.60 2.27
CA ALA A 57 24.11 10.48 1.17
C ALA A 57 25.04 11.70 1.06
N VAL A 58 25.54 12.21 2.19
CA VAL A 58 26.55 13.29 2.23
C VAL A 58 27.89 12.80 1.69
N GLU A 59 28.39 11.66 2.15
CA GLU A 59 29.67 11.07 1.71
C GLU A 59 29.66 10.78 0.20
N GLU A 60 28.58 10.18 -0.33
CA GLU A 60 28.41 9.91 -1.76
C GLU A 60 28.37 11.20 -2.60
N GLN A 61 27.84 12.29 -2.03
CA GLN A 61 27.87 13.59 -2.68
C GLN A 61 29.28 14.20 -2.66
N GLU A 62 29.99 14.15 -1.54
CA GLU A 62 31.33 14.69 -1.44
C GLU A 62 32.30 14.01 -2.42
N ALA A 63 32.20 12.69 -2.56
CA ALA A 63 32.98 11.93 -3.54
C ALA A 63 32.74 12.39 -4.99
N GLN A 64 31.51 12.78 -5.35
CA GLN A 64 31.15 13.23 -6.70
C GLN A 64 31.36 14.74 -6.93
N THR A 65 31.34 15.55 -5.87
CA THR A 65 31.52 17.01 -5.98
C THR A 65 33.01 17.41 -6.05
N ALA A 66 33.93 16.49 -5.71
CA ALA A 66 35.37 16.69 -5.90
C ALA A 66 35.78 16.97 -7.37
N GLU A 67 34.86 16.77 -8.33
CA GLU A 67 35.10 16.90 -9.77
C GLU A 67 34.36 18.09 -10.44
N SER A 68 33.62 18.95 -9.70
CA SER A 68 32.91 20.10 -10.31
C SER A 68 32.68 21.30 -9.37
N GLU A 69 33.04 22.51 -9.84
CA GLU A 69 32.72 23.80 -9.20
C GLU A 69 31.22 24.13 -9.36
N SER A 70 30.39 23.74 -8.39
CA SER A 70 28.98 24.14 -8.34
C SER A 70 28.72 25.17 -7.23
N THR A 71 27.84 26.13 -7.51
CA THR A 71 27.38 27.12 -6.52
C THR A 71 26.73 26.43 -5.32
N LEU A 72 26.90 27.01 -4.12
CA LEU A 72 26.40 26.43 -2.87
C LEU A 72 24.91 26.07 -2.93
N GLU A 73 24.07 26.92 -3.52
CA GLU A 73 22.63 26.66 -3.67
C GLU A 73 22.32 25.38 -4.47
N ILE A 74 23.06 25.14 -5.56
CA ILE A 74 22.92 23.94 -6.37
C ILE A 74 23.35 22.72 -5.54
N ARG A 75 24.47 22.84 -4.81
CA ARG A 75 24.96 21.78 -3.92
C ARG A 75 23.94 21.40 -2.85
N LEU A 76 23.28 22.37 -2.22
CA LEU A 76 22.27 22.13 -1.18
C LEU A 76 21.02 21.46 -1.74
N ARG A 77 20.56 21.86 -2.93
CA ARG A 77 19.43 21.22 -3.60
C ARG A 77 19.72 19.77 -3.98
N VAL A 78 20.91 19.52 -4.57
CA VAL A 78 21.35 18.15 -4.90
C VAL A 78 21.44 17.27 -3.65
N LEU A 79 21.88 17.83 -2.52
CA LEU A 79 21.92 17.12 -1.24
C LEU A 79 20.53 16.70 -0.77
N ILE A 80 19.57 17.63 -0.78
CA ILE A 80 18.17 17.33 -0.42
C ILE A 80 17.61 16.24 -1.34
N ASP A 81 17.83 16.35 -2.65
CA ASP A 81 17.33 15.38 -3.64
C ASP A 81 17.90 13.97 -3.39
N ARG A 82 19.19 13.87 -3.03
CA ARG A 82 19.85 12.59 -2.71
C ARG A 82 19.37 11.99 -1.41
N VAL A 83 19.31 12.80 -0.34
CA VAL A 83 18.81 12.36 0.96
C VAL A 83 17.37 11.86 0.83
N THR A 84 16.53 12.60 0.09
CA THR A 84 15.13 12.24 -0.15
C THR A 84 15.03 10.93 -0.95
N ALA A 85 15.82 10.76 -2.02
CA ALA A 85 15.81 9.55 -2.82
C ALA A 85 16.33 8.32 -2.05
N SER A 86 17.39 8.48 -1.26
CA SER A 86 17.97 7.40 -0.43
C SER A 86 16.99 6.98 0.67
N LEU A 87 16.35 7.95 1.33
CA LEU A 87 15.31 7.70 2.31
C LEU A 87 14.11 6.98 1.68
N TYR A 88 13.61 7.48 0.54
CA TYR A 88 12.48 6.87 -0.17
C TYR A 88 12.76 5.41 -0.51
N ARG A 89 13.91 5.11 -1.12
CA ARG A 89 14.28 3.74 -1.46
C ARG A 89 14.32 2.83 -0.22
N ASN A 90 14.93 3.29 0.86
CA ASN A 90 15.08 2.47 2.07
C ASN A 90 13.76 2.24 2.81
N VAL A 91 12.93 3.27 2.91
CA VAL A 91 11.62 3.15 3.57
C VAL A 91 10.67 2.31 2.72
N CYS A 92 10.57 2.55 1.41
CA CYS A 92 9.67 1.79 0.53
C CYS A 92 9.96 0.29 0.49
N ARG A 93 11.20 -0.17 0.73
CA ARG A 93 11.49 -1.60 0.90
C ARG A 93 10.74 -2.21 2.09
N SER A 94 10.50 -1.43 3.14
CA SER A 94 9.78 -1.87 4.34
C SER A 94 8.27 -1.62 4.33
N LEU A 95 7.74 -1.00 3.27
CA LEU A 95 6.31 -0.70 3.14
C LEU A 95 5.60 -1.73 2.28
N TYR A 96 4.33 -2.00 2.63
CA TYR A 96 3.40 -2.69 1.74
C TYR A 96 3.15 -1.86 0.48
N GLU A 97 2.87 -2.51 -0.63
CA GLU A 97 2.68 -1.87 -1.93
C GLU A 97 1.63 -0.76 -1.88
N ARG A 98 0.51 -1.00 -1.19
CA ARG A 98 -0.57 -0.03 -0.99
C ARG A 98 -0.15 1.25 -0.27
N HIS A 99 0.89 1.21 0.57
CA HIS A 99 1.34 2.36 1.37
C HIS A 99 2.49 3.14 0.70
N LYS A 100 3.04 2.68 -0.43
CA LYS A 100 4.16 3.37 -1.09
C LYS A 100 3.75 4.72 -1.66
N LEU A 101 2.62 4.78 -2.38
CA LEU A 101 2.09 6.04 -2.90
C LEU A 101 1.67 6.99 -1.76
N LEU A 102 1.10 6.44 -0.69
CA LEU A 102 0.79 7.19 0.54
C LEU A 102 2.05 7.91 1.05
N PHE A 103 3.14 7.17 1.22
CA PHE A 103 4.40 7.73 1.70
C PHE A 103 4.93 8.80 0.75
N SER A 104 4.90 8.58 -0.57
CA SER A 104 5.32 9.59 -1.56
C SER A 104 4.49 10.87 -1.49
N PHE A 105 3.18 10.76 -1.28
CA PHE A 105 2.30 11.91 -1.11
C PHE A 105 2.60 12.66 0.20
N VAL A 106 2.84 11.94 1.30
CA VAL A 106 3.25 12.55 2.58
C VAL A 106 4.58 13.28 2.43
N LEU A 107 5.59 12.67 1.81
CA LEU A 107 6.89 13.32 1.55
C LEU A 107 6.73 14.59 0.71
N THR A 108 5.91 14.54 -0.34
CA THR A 108 5.63 15.68 -1.21
C THR A 108 4.97 16.82 -0.44
N THR A 109 3.87 16.53 0.27
CA THR A 109 3.11 17.54 1.01
C THR A 109 3.91 18.13 2.19
N CYS A 110 4.71 17.32 2.89
CA CYS A 110 5.61 17.80 3.93
C CYS A 110 6.69 18.74 3.37
N THR A 111 7.27 18.41 2.22
CA THR A 111 8.26 19.28 1.57
C THR A 111 7.62 20.62 1.16
N LEU A 112 6.45 20.59 0.54
CA LEU A 112 5.71 21.81 0.14
C LEU A 112 5.29 22.67 1.33
N LYS A 113 4.93 22.06 2.47
CA LYS A 113 4.65 22.79 3.72
C LYS A 113 5.88 23.51 4.25
N VAL A 114 7.04 22.86 4.26
CA VAL A 114 8.32 23.48 4.72
C VAL A 114 8.73 24.64 3.82
N GLU A 115 8.44 24.54 2.52
CA GLU A 115 8.67 25.61 1.54
C GLU A 115 7.62 26.75 1.61
N GLY A 116 6.56 26.61 2.41
CA GLY A 116 5.48 27.59 2.50
C GLY A 116 4.55 27.64 1.28
N LYS A 117 4.56 26.59 0.44
CA LYS A 117 3.73 26.48 -0.78
C LYS A 117 2.40 25.77 -0.55
N LEU A 118 2.20 25.18 0.63
CA LEU A 118 1.00 24.42 0.98
C LEU A 118 0.50 24.82 2.38
N GLU A 119 -0.76 25.23 2.45
CA GLU A 119 -1.42 25.57 3.71
C GLU A 119 -1.97 24.31 4.41
N HIS A 120 -1.93 24.32 5.75
CA HIS A 120 -2.39 23.18 6.54
C HIS A 120 -3.91 22.95 6.42
N GLU A 121 -4.69 24.03 6.41
CA GLU A 121 -6.16 23.95 6.32
C GLU A 121 -6.61 23.39 4.97
N GLN A 122 -5.92 23.76 3.89
CA GLN A 122 -6.18 23.24 2.55
C GLN A 122 -5.90 21.74 2.47
N LEU A 123 -4.80 21.26 3.06
CA LEU A 123 -4.54 19.81 3.16
C LEU A 123 -5.62 19.12 4.01
N ARG A 124 -6.05 19.72 5.12
CA ARG A 124 -7.12 19.15 5.95
C ARG A 124 -8.44 19.05 5.18
N PHE A 125 -8.77 20.05 4.35
CA PHE A 125 -9.91 19.97 3.44
C PHE A 125 -9.74 18.81 2.47
N PHE A 126 -8.59 18.70 1.81
CA PHE A 126 -8.30 17.62 0.87
C PHE A 126 -8.47 16.23 1.51
N LEU A 127 -8.09 16.06 2.76
CA LEU A 127 -8.22 14.78 3.45
C LEU A 127 -9.64 14.47 3.96
N THR A 128 -10.45 15.49 4.28
CA THR A 128 -11.74 15.29 4.99
C THR A 128 -12.99 15.70 4.19
N GLY A 129 -12.82 16.33 3.03
CA GLY A 129 -13.93 16.92 2.26
C GLY A 129 -14.64 18.07 2.99
N GLY A 130 -13.97 18.66 3.98
CA GLY A 130 -14.55 19.72 4.81
C GLY A 130 -15.58 19.26 5.84
N SER A 131 -15.70 17.95 6.10
CA SER A 131 -16.69 17.40 7.06
C SER A 131 -16.52 17.88 8.51
N SER A 132 -15.37 18.48 8.84
CA SER A 132 -15.08 19.09 10.16
C SER A 132 -15.45 20.58 10.26
N HIS A 133 -15.71 21.23 9.13
CA HIS A 133 -16.27 22.58 9.12
C HIS A 133 -17.78 22.44 9.10
N GLY A 134 -18.43 22.90 10.18
CA GLY A 134 -19.87 22.78 10.35
C GLY A 134 -20.66 23.24 9.13
N GLN A 135 -21.90 22.75 9.02
CA GLN A 135 -22.86 23.19 8.01
C GLN A 135 -22.84 24.72 7.90
N HIS A 136 -22.77 25.21 6.67
CA HIS A 136 -22.63 26.63 6.33
C HIS A 136 -23.32 27.57 7.31
N ALA A 137 -22.51 28.31 8.07
CA ALA A 137 -22.84 29.66 8.50
C ALA A 137 -22.49 30.61 7.34
N ASN A 138 -23.25 30.56 6.25
CA ASN A 138 -23.32 31.65 5.26
C ASN A 138 -24.76 31.75 4.76
N SER A 139 -25.55 32.44 5.57
CA SER A 139 -26.64 33.27 5.11
C SER A 139 -26.06 34.39 4.22
N SER A 140 -26.05 34.19 2.91
CA SER A 140 -25.96 35.29 1.94
C SER A 140 -26.66 34.88 0.65
N ASP A 141 -27.56 35.74 0.19
CA ASP A 141 -28.62 35.59 -0.81
C ASP A 141 -28.22 35.18 -2.26
N ASP A 142 -27.02 34.67 -2.53
CA ASP A 142 -26.63 34.17 -3.85
C ASP A 142 -26.65 32.63 -3.91
N VAL A 143 -27.85 32.05 -3.91
CA VAL A 143 -28.03 30.60 -4.06
C VAL A 143 -27.72 30.20 -5.50
N VAL A 144 -26.45 29.89 -5.78
CA VAL A 144 -26.05 29.22 -7.02
C VAL A 144 -26.69 27.83 -7.05
N SER A 145 -27.54 27.57 -8.04
CA SER A 145 -28.31 26.34 -8.15
C SER A 145 -27.42 25.12 -8.46
N LEU A 146 -27.70 23.98 -7.82
CA LEU A 146 -27.07 22.69 -8.10
C LEU A 146 -27.18 22.33 -9.60
N PRO A 147 -26.07 22.08 -10.31
CA PRO A 147 -26.10 21.56 -11.67
C PRO A 147 -26.74 20.17 -11.75
N LEU A 148 -27.61 19.94 -12.75
CA LEU A 148 -28.35 18.69 -12.93
C LEU A 148 -27.48 17.42 -13.07
N TRP A 149 -26.27 17.57 -13.61
CA TRP A 149 -25.35 16.45 -13.85
C TRP A 149 -24.51 16.09 -12.62
N LEU A 150 -24.50 16.93 -11.58
CA LEU A 150 -23.63 16.79 -10.42
C LEU A 150 -24.39 16.23 -9.21
N PRO A 151 -23.89 15.18 -8.53
CA PRO A 151 -24.49 14.68 -7.30
C PRO A 151 -24.50 15.73 -6.17
N PRO A 152 -25.56 15.77 -5.33
CA PRO A 152 -25.65 16.75 -4.23
C PRO A 152 -24.47 16.72 -3.26
N ARG A 153 -23.93 15.53 -2.95
CA ARG A 153 -22.77 15.37 -2.07
C ARG A 153 -21.51 16.06 -2.61
N GLN A 154 -21.24 15.92 -3.91
CA GLN A 154 -20.09 16.56 -4.55
C GLN A 154 -20.26 18.09 -4.56
N TRP A 155 -21.49 18.57 -4.76
CA TRP A 155 -21.80 19.99 -4.70
C TRP A 155 -21.57 20.59 -3.31
N GLU A 156 -21.99 19.89 -2.24
CA GLU A 156 -21.69 20.32 -0.87
C GLU A 156 -20.18 20.45 -0.62
N GLU A 157 -19.37 19.51 -1.13
CA GLU A 157 -17.91 19.61 -1.01
C GLU A 157 -17.34 20.81 -1.79
N ILE A 158 -17.87 21.11 -2.97
CA ILE A 158 -17.48 22.30 -3.76
C ILE A 158 -17.83 23.58 -3.01
N LEU A 159 -19.01 23.66 -2.38
CA LEU A 159 -19.40 24.82 -1.59
C LEU A 159 -18.51 24.99 -0.36
N ARG A 160 -18.08 23.90 0.28
CA ARG A 160 -17.08 23.94 1.36
C ARG A 160 -15.72 24.40 0.85
N LEU A 161 -15.27 23.91 -0.32
CA LEU A 161 -14.04 24.39 -0.95
C LEU A 161 -14.10 25.88 -1.24
N ALA A 162 -15.26 26.40 -1.66
CA ALA A 162 -15.46 27.82 -1.93
C ALA A 162 -15.32 28.74 -0.71
N SER A 163 -15.29 28.20 0.52
CA SER A 163 -14.98 28.98 1.72
C SER A 163 -13.49 29.31 1.89
N PHE A 164 -12.61 28.64 1.14
CA PHE A 164 -11.17 28.90 1.16
C PHE A 164 -10.80 30.05 0.24
N ALA A 165 -9.77 30.80 0.63
CA ALA A 165 -9.28 31.94 -0.15
C ALA A 165 -8.89 31.52 -1.58
N GLY A 166 -9.45 32.20 -2.58
CA GLY A 166 -9.23 31.92 -3.99
C GLY A 166 -10.17 30.87 -4.61
N PHE A 167 -11.08 30.26 -3.86
CA PHE A 167 -12.07 29.31 -4.38
C PHE A 167 -13.50 29.88 -4.42
N GLU A 168 -13.70 31.13 -4.01
CA GLU A 168 -15.02 31.73 -3.77
C GLU A 168 -15.89 31.74 -5.03
N SER A 169 -15.27 31.96 -6.19
CA SER A 169 -15.97 31.99 -7.48
C SER A 169 -16.15 30.62 -8.14
N LEU A 170 -15.72 29.51 -7.51
CA LEU A 170 -15.78 28.16 -8.09
C LEU A 170 -17.22 27.71 -8.39
N PRO A 171 -18.20 27.84 -7.47
CA PRO A 171 -19.57 27.44 -7.75
C PRO A 171 -20.17 28.19 -8.94
N ALA A 172 -19.96 29.52 -8.98
CA ALA A 172 -20.42 30.35 -10.10
C ALA A 172 -19.75 29.97 -11.42
N ALA A 173 -18.45 29.64 -11.42
CA ALA A 173 -17.73 29.20 -12.60
C ALA A 173 -18.26 27.87 -13.15
N ILE A 174 -18.66 26.94 -12.28
CA ILE A 174 -19.25 25.65 -12.69
C ILE A 174 -20.61 25.84 -13.34
N CYS A 175 -21.44 26.73 -12.81
CA CYS A 175 -22.74 27.02 -13.40
C CYS A 175 -22.64 27.79 -14.72
N ASN A 176 -21.68 28.72 -14.83
CA ASN A 176 -21.51 29.53 -16.05
C ASN A 176 -20.95 28.72 -17.23
N ASP A 177 -20.02 27.78 -16.99
CA ASP A 177 -19.46 26.88 -18.02
C ASP A 177 -19.77 25.41 -17.71
N SER A 178 -21.06 25.09 -17.58
CA SER A 178 -21.48 23.72 -17.23
C SER A 178 -20.95 22.66 -18.21
N HIS A 179 -20.74 23.00 -19.49
CA HIS A 179 -20.28 22.03 -20.49
C HIS A 179 -18.79 21.66 -20.29
N GLY A 180 -17.91 22.65 -20.04
CA GLY A 180 -16.49 22.39 -19.78
C GLY A 180 -16.27 21.52 -18.54
N TRP A 181 -16.98 21.81 -17.46
CA TRP A 181 -16.89 21.03 -16.22
C TRP A 181 -17.51 19.65 -16.33
N GLN A 182 -18.64 19.52 -17.03
CA GLN A 182 -19.26 18.21 -17.29
C GLN A 182 -18.35 17.32 -18.14
N ALA A 183 -17.61 17.87 -19.10
CA ALA A 183 -16.62 17.12 -19.88
C ALA A 183 -15.49 16.58 -19.01
N ILE A 184 -15.03 17.36 -18.02
CA ILE A 184 -14.03 16.90 -17.04
C ILE A 184 -14.60 15.81 -16.14
N HIS A 185 -15.82 16.01 -15.61
CA HIS A 185 -16.49 15.01 -14.79
C HIS A 185 -16.74 13.69 -15.55
N ALA A 186 -17.03 13.73 -16.85
CA ALA A 186 -17.26 12.54 -17.67
C ALA A 186 -15.98 11.84 -18.14
N ASN A 187 -14.81 12.45 -18.04
CA ASN A 187 -13.57 11.89 -18.56
C ASN A 187 -13.01 10.77 -17.67
N GLU A 188 -12.39 9.74 -18.26
CA GLU A 188 -11.77 8.63 -17.50
C GLU A 188 -10.47 9.05 -16.80
N SER A 189 -9.74 10.01 -17.37
CA SER A 189 -8.46 10.53 -16.84
C SER A 189 -8.54 12.06 -16.69
N PRO A 190 -9.36 12.57 -15.77
CA PRO A 190 -9.66 14.01 -15.64
C PRO A 190 -8.44 14.88 -15.33
N HIS A 191 -7.39 14.32 -14.73
CA HIS A 191 -6.13 15.03 -14.43
C HIS A 191 -5.32 15.41 -15.68
N THR A 192 -5.59 14.77 -16.82
CA THR A 192 -4.93 15.09 -18.11
C THR A 192 -5.55 16.31 -18.78
N LEU A 193 -6.79 16.65 -18.43
CA LEU A 193 -7.51 17.77 -18.99
C LEU A 193 -7.15 19.07 -18.28
N GLN A 194 -7.18 20.17 -19.02
CA GLN A 194 -7.00 21.50 -18.46
C GLN A 194 -8.31 22.02 -17.90
N LEU A 195 -8.27 22.54 -16.67
CA LEU A 195 -9.44 23.20 -16.07
C LEU A 195 -9.82 24.46 -16.88
N PRO A 196 -11.12 24.84 -16.93
CA PRO A 196 -11.55 26.08 -17.56
C PRO A 196 -10.88 27.31 -16.93
N ALA A 197 -10.69 28.37 -17.71
CA ALA A 197 -10.17 29.63 -17.19
C ALA A 197 -11.11 30.21 -16.12
N PRO A 198 -10.63 30.78 -15.00
CA PRO A 198 -9.22 31.06 -14.66
C PRO A 198 -8.51 29.93 -13.89
N TRP A 199 -9.13 28.77 -13.69
CA TRP A 199 -8.62 27.70 -12.81
C TRP A 199 -7.40 26.97 -13.35
N ARG A 200 -7.10 27.12 -14.65
CA ARG A 200 -5.89 26.56 -15.28
C ARG A 200 -4.58 27.07 -14.65
N SER A 201 -4.53 28.32 -14.19
CA SER A 201 -3.31 28.95 -13.66
C SER A 201 -3.12 28.76 -12.15
N ARG A 202 -3.97 27.94 -11.52
CA ARG A 202 -3.88 27.62 -10.09
C ARG A 202 -2.74 26.63 -9.80
N THR A 203 -2.36 26.51 -8.53
CA THR A 203 -1.29 25.59 -8.14
C THR A 203 -1.68 24.13 -8.44
N ALA A 204 -0.70 23.23 -8.54
CA ALA A 204 -0.98 21.81 -8.75
C ALA A 204 -1.87 21.23 -7.62
N PHE A 205 -1.69 21.69 -6.38
CA PHE A 205 -2.48 21.24 -5.24
C PHE A 205 -3.91 21.81 -5.27
N ASP A 206 -4.10 23.07 -5.69
CA ASP A 206 -5.43 23.64 -5.89
C ASP A 206 -6.23 22.86 -6.93
N ARG A 207 -5.59 22.54 -8.07
CA ARG A 207 -6.19 21.71 -9.12
C ARG A 207 -6.58 20.34 -8.58
N LEU A 208 -5.72 19.73 -7.76
CA LEU A 208 -5.99 18.46 -7.10
C LEU A 208 -7.20 18.54 -6.15
N CYS A 209 -7.36 19.62 -5.39
CA CYS A 209 -8.52 19.84 -4.52
C CYS A 209 -9.84 19.95 -5.31
N ILE A 210 -9.82 20.66 -6.44
CA ILE A 210 -11.00 20.79 -7.31
C ILE A 210 -11.37 19.42 -7.91
N LEU A 211 -10.38 18.69 -8.43
CA LEU A 211 -10.61 17.39 -9.05
C LEU A 211 -11.10 16.34 -8.04
N ARG A 212 -10.61 16.40 -6.79
CA ARG A 212 -11.12 15.57 -5.69
C ARG A 212 -12.63 15.71 -5.52
N CYS A 213 -13.16 16.94 -5.56
CA CYS A 213 -14.60 17.18 -5.40
C CYS A 213 -15.43 16.65 -6.58
N LEU A 214 -14.87 16.64 -7.78
CA LEU A 214 -15.58 16.20 -9.00
C LEU A 214 -15.49 14.69 -9.23
N ARG A 215 -14.31 14.11 -9.04
CA ARG A 215 -14.00 12.71 -9.37
C ARG A 215 -13.11 12.09 -8.30
N SER A 216 -13.69 11.92 -7.11
CA SER A 216 -13.03 11.27 -5.97
C SER A 216 -12.62 9.81 -6.27
N ASP A 217 -13.30 9.14 -7.20
CA ASP A 217 -12.93 7.81 -7.67
C ASP A 217 -11.58 7.83 -8.42
N LYS A 218 -11.21 8.92 -9.08
CA LYS A 218 -9.94 9.02 -9.81
C LYS A 218 -8.81 9.65 -9.01
N LEU A 219 -8.96 9.76 -7.69
CA LEU A 219 -8.03 10.50 -6.85
C LEU A 219 -6.64 9.86 -6.77
N ILE A 220 -6.55 8.53 -6.78
CA ILE A 220 -5.26 7.82 -6.75
C ILE A 220 -4.40 8.16 -7.97
N GLU A 221 -5.00 8.13 -9.17
CA GLU A 221 -4.33 8.52 -10.41
C GLU A 221 -3.90 10.00 -10.38
N MET A 222 -4.75 10.87 -9.83
CA MET A 222 -4.44 12.30 -9.66
C MET A 222 -3.29 12.52 -8.67
N ILE A 223 -3.25 11.80 -7.54
CA ILE A 223 -2.18 11.86 -6.54
C ILE A 223 -0.88 11.36 -7.15
N HIS A 224 -0.92 10.26 -7.91
CA HIS A 224 0.24 9.76 -8.66
C HIS A 224 0.78 10.81 -9.63
N ALA A 225 -0.08 11.44 -10.45
CA ALA A 225 0.33 12.52 -11.35
C ALA A 225 0.91 13.72 -10.60
N PHE A 226 0.30 14.11 -9.47
CA PHE A 226 0.75 15.21 -8.62
C PHE A 226 2.14 14.96 -8.02
N VAL A 227 2.39 13.76 -7.46
CA VAL A 227 3.70 13.39 -6.92
C VAL A 227 4.75 13.35 -8.02
N SER A 228 4.40 12.81 -9.19
CA SER A 228 5.29 12.79 -10.35
C SER A 228 5.66 14.20 -10.85
N GLU A 229 4.71 15.15 -10.84
CA GLU A 229 4.96 16.56 -11.18
C GLU A 229 5.88 17.26 -10.16
N GLN A 230 5.72 16.98 -8.85
CA GLN A 230 6.42 17.71 -7.79
C GLN A 230 7.80 17.13 -7.42
N LEU A 231 7.92 15.82 -7.26
CA LEU A 231 9.18 15.15 -6.88
C LEU A 231 9.84 14.37 -8.02
N GLY A 232 9.06 14.00 -9.05
CA GLY A 232 9.52 13.25 -10.22
C GLY A 232 9.02 11.79 -10.27
N PRO A 233 9.12 11.14 -11.44
CA PRO A 233 8.53 9.81 -11.69
C PRO A 233 9.10 8.69 -10.81
N ARG A 234 10.35 8.81 -10.36
CA ARG A 234 11.00 7.83 -9.46
C ARG A 234 10.31 7.65 -8.11
N TYR A 235 9.45 8.59 -7.69
CA TYR A 235 8.72 8.53 -6.43
C TYR A 235 7.33 7.89 -6.56
N VAL A 236 6.94 7.50 -7.77
CA VAL A 236 5.68 6.78 -8.01
C VAL A 236 5.92 5.40 -8.61
N GLU A 237 7.12 5.16 -9.15
CA GLU A 237 7.61 3.84 -9.55
C GLU A 237 8.62 3.33 -8.49
N PRO A 238 8.19 2.54 -7.49
CA PRO A 238 9.10 2.04 -6.48
C PRO A 238 10.15 1.09 -7.09
N PRO A 239 11.39 1.09 -6.59
CA PRO A 239 12.43 0.20 -7.09
C PRO A 239 12.06 -1.27 -6.81
N PRO A 240 12.49 -2.21 -7.69
CA PRO A 240 12.24 -3.62 -7.50
C PRO A 240 12.90 -4.13 -6.20
N PHE A 241 12.27 -5.10 -5.55
CA PHE A 241 12.83 -5.71 -4.35
C PHE A 241 14.11 -6.47 -4.67
N ARG A 242 15.14 -6.24 -3.85
CA ARG A 242 16.47 -6.83 -3.98
C ARG A 242 17.00 -7.27 -2.63
N LEU A 243 17.12 -8.59 -2.45
CA LEU A 243 17.58 -9.20 -1.20
C LEU A 243 19.05 -8.90 -0.90
N ASP A 244 19.87 -8.79 -1.95
CA ASP A 244 21.29 -8.46 -1.86
C ASP A 244 21.54 -7.03 -1.33
N GLU A 245 20.72 -6.07 -1.73
CA GLU A 245 20.80 -4.70 -1.20
C GLU A 245 20.45 -4.64 0.29
N CYS A 246 19.42 -5.39 0.71
CA CYS A 246 19.03 -5.50 2.12
C CYS A 246 20.12 -6.17 2.95
N TYR A 247 20.73 -7.23 2.41
CA TYR A 247 21.85 -7.93 3.04
C TYR A 247 23.08 -7.02 3.20
N ALA A 248 23.42 -6.22 2.19
CA ALA A 248 24.56 -5.30 2.23
C ALA A 248 24.39 -4.18 3.29
N GLU A 249 23.15 -3.82 3.63
CA GLU A 249 22.85 -2.87 4.70
C GLU A 249 22.84 -3.49 6.10
N SER A 250 22.89 -4.81 6.20
CA SER A 250 22.90 -5.57 7.45
C SER A 250 24.31 -5.93 7.91
N SER A 251 24.40 -6.26 9.20
CA SER A 251 25.61 -6.70 9.89
C SER A 251 25.27 -7.87 10.81
N ALA A 252 26.28 -8.47 11.45
CA ALA A 252 26.07 -9.51 12.46
C ALA A 252 25.23 -9.04 13.67
N HIS A 253 25.08 -7.73 13.84
CA HIS A 253 24.40 -7.10 14.97
C HIS A 253 23.07 -6.47 14.60
N THR A 254 22.74 -6.39 13.30
CA THR A 254 21.48 -5.81 12.81
C THR A 254 20.62 -6.91 12.17
N PRO A 255 19.51 -7.30 12.82
CA PRO A 255 18.66 -8.36 12.29
C PRO A 255 17.94 -7.91 11.02
N LEU A 256 17.65 -8.86 10.14
CA LEU A 256 16.85 -8.67 8.94
C LEU A 256 15.43 -9.17 9.21
N ILE A 257 14.42 -8.36 8.88
CA ILE A 257 13.02 -8.61 9.22
C ILE A 257 12.17 -8.63 7.95
N PHE A 258 11.65 -9.80 7.59
CA PHE A 258 10.59 -9.95 6.61
C PHE A 258 9.24 -9.70 7.25
N ILE A 259 8.59 -8.61 6.83
CA ILE A 259 7.21 -8.30 7.12
C ILE A 259 6.37 -9.04 6.07
N LEU A 260 5.66 -10.08 6.50
CA LEU A 260 4.96 -11.00 5.63
C LEU A 260 3.59 -10.44 5.24
N SER A 261 3.27 -10.56 3.95
CA SER A 261 1.92 -10.42 3.43
C SER A 261 1.21 -11.77 3.43
N SER A 262 -0.12 -11.73 3.35
CA SER A 262 -0.92 -12.95 3.27
C SER A 262 -0.56 -13.74 2.01
N GLY A 263 -0.14 -14.99 2.18
CA GLY A 263 0.18 -15.89 1.06
C GLY A 263 1.60 -15.80 0.51
N VAL A 264 2.47 -14.91 1.03
CA VAL A 264 3.87 -14.83 0.61
C VAL A 264 4.80 -15.36 1.70
N ASP A 265 5.70 -16.28 1.30
CA ASP A 265 6.74 -16.85 2.15
C ASP A 265 8.13 -16.68 1.48
N PRO A 266 9.08 -15.95 2.09
CA PRO A 266 10.42 -15.72 1.55
C PRO A 266 11.37 -16.92 1.72
N SER A 267 10.92 -18.04 2.29
CA SER A 267 11.80 -19.16 2.65
C SER A 267 12.57 -19.74 1.46
N ILE A 268 11.95 -19.86 0.29
CA ILE A 268 12.59 -20.38 -0.94
C ILE A 268 13.66 -19.39 -1.43
N ASP A 269 13.29 -18.11 -1.54
CA ASP A 269 14.20 -17.05 -1.98
C ASP A 269 15.40 -16.96 -1.03
N LEU A 270 15.17 -17.05 0.29
CA LEU A 270 16.23 -16.99 1.29
C LEU A 270 17.15 -18.22 1.26
N LEU A 271 16.61 -19.42 1.01
CA LEU A 271 17.41 -20.63 0.85
C LEU A 271 18.34 -20.51 -0.37
N SER A 272 17.79 -20.14 -1.54
CA SER A 272 18.59 -19.93 -2.76
C SER A 272 19.67 -18.86 -2.58
N PHE A 273 19.35 -17.79 -1.84
CA PHE A 273 20.31 -16.73 -1.54
C PHE A 273 21.42 -17.20 -0.59
N SER A 274 21.09 -18.02 0.41
CA SER A 274 22.08 -18.61 1.31
C SER A 274 23.05 -19.56 0.59
N GLU A 275 22.53 -20.35 -0.37
CA GLU A 275 23.33 -21.23 -1.22
C GLU A 275 24.28 -20.41 -2.11
N THR A 276 23.77 -19.33 -2.71
CA THR A 276 24.57 -18.40 -3.53
C THR A 276 25.71 -17.76 -2.72
N MET A 277 25.45 -17.42 -1.46
CA MET A 277 26.44 -16.86 -0.53
C MET A 277 27.34 -17.93 0.13
N GLY A 278 27.10 -19.21 -0.14
CA GLY A 278 27.84 -20.33 0.45
C GLY A 278 27.68 -20.47 1.96
N ARG A 279 26.49 -20.13 2.51
CA ARG A 279 26.21 -20.13 3.96
C ARG A 279 25.18 -21.18 4.33
N GLN A 280 25.37 -21.79 5.49
CA GLN A 280 24.38 -22.71 6.06
C GLN A 280 23.23 -21.91 6.68
N LEU A 281 22.01 -22.28 6.33
CA LEU A 281 20.79 -21.66 6.81
C LEU A 281 20.04 -22.64 7.72
N SER A 282 19.89 -22.28 8.99
CA SER A 282 19.05 -23.02 9.94
C SER A 282 17.71 -22.30 10.13
N SER A 283 16.59 -23.01 9.96
CA SER A 283 15.25 -22.44 10.16
C SER A 283 14.58 -22.98 11.42
N VAL A 284 13.97 -22.10 12.21
CA VAL A 284 13.19 -22.42 13.41
C VAL A 284 11.84 -21.72 13.32
N SER A 285 10.76 -22.48 13.19
CA SER A 285 9.40 -21.94 13.26
C SER A 285 9.00 -21.70 14.71
N LEU A 286 8.76 -20.43 15.07
CA LEU A 286 8.36 -20.05 16.41
C LEU A 286 6.88 -20.42 16.66
N GLY A 287 6.69 -21.27 17.65
CA GLY A 287 5.41 -21.69 18.19
C GLY A 287 5.56 -22.05 19.66
N GLN A 288 4.56 -22.73 20.23
CA GLN A 288 4.61 -23.10 21.65
C GLN A 288 5.81 -24.00 21.95
N GLY A 289 6.67 -23.57 22.88
CA GLY A 289 7.83 -24.35 23.35
C GLY A 289 9.09 -24.28 22.48
N GLN A 290 9.11 -23.52 21.38
CA GLN A 290 10.26 -23.45 20.46
C GLN A 290 11.36 -22.43 20.85
N GLY A 291 11.09 -21.55 21.82
CA GLY A 291 12.03 -20.50 22.27
C GLY A 291 13.43 -21.02 22.65
N PRO A 292 13.56 -22.03 23.53
CA PRO A 292 14.87 -22.56 23.92
C PRO A 292 15.66 -23.19 22.76
N ILE A 293 14.99 -23.71 21.74
CA ILE A 293 15.63 -24.25 20.53
C ILE A 293 16.17 -23.10 19.69
N ALA A 294 15.38 -22.03 19.51
CA ALA A 294 15.82 -20.82 18.83
C ALA A 294 17.06 -20.20 19.50
N GLU A 295 17.08 -20.08 20.84
CA GLU A 295 18.23 -19.56 21.58
C GLU A 295 19.51 -20.35 21.33
N ARG A 296 19.43 -21.69 21.41
CA ARG A 296 20.59 -22.56 21.15
C ARG A 296 21.06 -22.47 19.70
N CYS A 297 20.13 -22.40 18.76
CA CYS A 297 20.44 -22.26 17.34
C CYS A 297 21.18 -20.94 17.07
N ILE A 298 20.68 -19.83 17.63
CA ILE A 298 21.33 -18.51 17.53
C ILE A 298 22.73 -18.54 18.14
N ALA A 299 22.89 -19.05 19.37
CA ALA A 299 24.19 -19.09 20.03
C ALA A 299 25.22 -19.92 19.23
N ASN A 300 24.80 -21.06 18.67
CA ASN A 300 25.68 -21.87 17.82
C ASN A 300 26.05 -21.14 16.53
N ALA A 301 25.08 -20.52 15.85
CA ALA A 301 25.30 -19.79 14.62
C ALA A 301 26.17 -18.53 14.82
N GLN A 302 26.04 -17.85 15.96
CA GLN A 302 26.89 -16.70 16.33
C GLN A 302 28.37 -17.08 16.36
N THR A 303 28.71 -18.28 16.85
CA THR A 303 30.10 -18.76 16.89
C THR A 303 30.62 -19.26 15.54
N ARG A 304 29.74 -19.81 14.71
CA ARG A 304 30.09 -20.42 13.41
C ARG A 304 30.05 -19.47 12.22
N GLY A 305 29.29 -18.38 12.32
CA GLY A 305 29.01 -17.49 11.19
C GLY A 305 27.90 -17.98 10.27
N ASP A 306 27.02 -18.86 10.77
CA ASP A 306 25.88 -19.39 10.03
C ASP A 306 24.67 -18.44 10.10
N TRP A 307 23.66 -18.69 9.28
CA TRP A 307 22.44 -17.90 9.26
C TRP A 307 21.31 -18.62 9.99
N VAL A 308 20.52 -17.87 10.75
CA VAL A 308 19.34 -18.40 11.45
C VAL A 308 18.10 -17.65 11.00
N VAL A 309 17.06 -18.39 10.65
CA VAL A 309 15.73 -17.87 10.30
C VAL A 309 14.76 -18.23 11.42
N LEU A 310 14.19 -17.23 12.08
CA LEU A 310 13.06 -17.41 12.97
C LEU A 310 11.78 -17.12 12.21
N GLN A 311 11.03 -18.17 11.90
CA GLN A 311 9.77 -18.03 11.18
C GLN A 311 8.61 -17.74 12.13
N ASN A 312 7.61 -17.02 11.65
CA ASN A 312 6.34 -16.79 12.35
C ASN A 312 6.47 -16.13 13.74
N CYS A 313 7.31 -15.10 13.87
CA CYS A 313 7.58 -14.43 15.15
C CYS A 313 6.30 -13.90 15.83
N HIS A 314 5.31 -13.44 15.07
CA HIS A 314 3.98 -13.06 15.56
C HIS A 314 3.23 -14.14 16.36
N LEU A 315 3.55 -15.44 16.17
CA LEU A 315 2.98 -16.54 16.95
C LEU A 315 3.74 -16.79 18.26
N GLY A 316 4.99 -16.34 18.36
CA GLY A 316 5.91 -16.57 19.47
C GLY A 316 5.93 -15.44 20.51
N LEU A 317 4.78 -14.87 20.88
CA LEU A 317 4.71 -13.66 21.72
C LEU A 317 5.48 -13.76 23.04
N SER A 318 5.46 -14.93 23.69
CA SER A 318 6.19 -15.16 24.95
C SER A 318 7.72 -15.13 24.79
N PHE A 319 8.24 -15.35 23.58
CA PHE A 319 9.67 -15.34 23.27
C PHE A 319 10.19 -13.95 22.88
N MET A 320 9.31 -13.04 22.47
CA MET A 320 9.69 -11.70 22.00
C MET A 320 10.56 -10.90 23.00
N PRO A 321 10.30 -10.89 24.32
CA PRO A 321 11.18 -10.22 25.28
C PRO A 321 12.57 -10.85 25.40
N THR A 322 12.68 -12.16 25.18
CA THR A 322 13.97 -12.85 25.17
C THR A 322 14.72 -12.55 23.87
N LEU A 323 14.03 -12.55 22.74
CA LEU A 323 14.60 -12.17 21.45
C LEU A 323 15.14 -10.73 21.48
N GLU A 324 14.40 -9.80 22.08
CA GLU A 324 14.84 -8.42 22.31
C GLU A 324 16.16 -8.36 23.08
N LYS A 325 16.27 -9.08 24.21
CA LYS A 325 17.52 -9.16 24.97
C LYS A 325 18.69 -9.73 24.17
N ILE A 326 18.44 -10.72 23.31
CA ILE A 326 19.47 -11.30 22.43
C ILE A 326 19.95 -10.26 21.41
N CYS A 327 19.02 -9.55 20.77
CA CYS A 327 19.35 -8.51 19.80
C CYS A 327 20.06 -7.31 20.45
N ASP A 328 19.64 -6.89 21.64
CA ASP A 328 20.33 -5.83 22.40
C ASP A 328 21.74 -6.26 22.82
N GLY A 329 21.90 -7.53 23.23
CA GLY A 329 23.20 -8.13 23.50
C GLY A 329 24.13 -8.07 22.28
N LEU A 330 23.62 -8.39 21.09
CA LEU A 330 24.35 -8.27 19.83
C LEU A 330 24.76 -6.81 19.56
N ALA A 331 23.84 -5.86 19.69
CA ALA A 331 24.13 -4.45 19.40
C ALA A 331 25.12 -3.81 20.40
N SER A 332 25.04 -4.15 21.68
CA SER A 332 25.88 -3.59 22.74
C SER A 332 27.37 -3.93 22.60
N ALA A 333 27.70 -5.04 21.93
CA ALA A 333 29.07 -5.43 21.64
C ALA A 333 29.82 -4.47 20.68
N VAL A 334 29.10 -3.54 20.03
CA VAL A 334 29.65 -2.56 19.07
C VAL A 334 29.92 -1.19 19.71
N ALA A 335 29.33 -0.87 20.86
CA ALA A 335 29.37 0.47 21.47
C ALA A 335 30.72 0.89 22.08
N ILE A 336 31.78 0.10 21.90
CA ILE A 336 33.15 0.50 22.26
C ILE A 336 33.68 1.41 21.13
N HIS A 337 33.55 2.73 21.33
CA HIS A 337 34.07 3.76 20.43
C HIS A 337 35.59 3.59 20.16
N PRO A 338 36.08 3.89 18.94
CA PRO A 338 37.51 3.95 18.62
C PRO A 338 38.31 5.06 19.35
N ASP A 339 37.63 6.06 19.94
CA ASP A 339 38.27 7.30 20.42
C ASP A 339 38.47 7.39 21.94
N THR A 340 38.02 6.40 22.71
CA THR A 340 38.31 6.33 24.15
C THR A 340 39.50 5.42 24.40
N HIS A 341 40.68 6.02 24.61
CA HIS A 341 41.88 5.40 25.17
C HIS A 341 41.68 4.97 26.64
N VAL A 342 40.64 4.19 26.92
CA VAL A 342 40.49 3.49 28.18
C VAL A 342 40.66 2.02 27.85
N ALA A 343 41.83 1.48 28.21
CA ALA A 343 42.13 0.07 28.12
C ALA A 343 41.17 -0.72 29.03
N THR A 344 40.04 -1.15 28.48
CA THR A 344 39.24 -2.25 29.02
C THR A 344 39.62 -3.54 28.30
N ASP A 345 39.71 -4.62 29.08
CA ASP A 345 40.21 -5.96 28.76
C ASP A 345 40.13 -6.41 27.28
N PRO A 346 41.22 -6.98 26.71
CA PRO A 346 41.24 -7.55 25.35
C PRO A 346 40.35 -8.79 25.16
N ALA A 347 39.59 -9.21 26.17
CA ALA A 347 38.66 -10.35 26.12
C ALA A 347 37.22 -9.98 25.73
N ALA A 348 36.90 -8.69 25.58
CA ALA A 348 35.56 -8.20 25.21
C ALA A 348 35.43 -7.82 23.71
N GLN A 349 36.25 -8.43 22.84
CA GLN A 349 36.00 -8.39 21.39
C GLN A 349 34.75 -9.23 21.09
N SER A 350 33.79 -8.64 20.36
CA SER A 350 32.56 -9.27 19.87
C SER A 350 32.77 -10.76 19.55
N LEU A 351 32.27 -11.65 20.41
CA LEU A 351 32.27 -13.12 20.23
C LEU A 351 31.42 -13.57 19.02
N THR A 352 30.75 -12.63 18.35
CA THR A 352 29.90 -12.90 17.19
C THR A 352 30.72 -12.84 15.90
N HIS A 353 30.63 -13.92 15.13
CA HIS A 353 31.25 -14.03 13.81
C HIS A 353 30.69 -12.96 12.85
N PRO A 354 31.53 -12.27 12.05
CA PRO A 354 31.09 -11.16 11.18
C PRO A 354 30.07 -11.56 10.10
N ASP A 355 30.12 -12.81 9.65
CA ASP A 355 29.20 -13.36 8.64
C ASP A 355 27.86 -13.86 9.20
N PHE A 356 27.72 -13.94 10.53
CA PHE A 356 26.46 -14.33 11.16
C PHE A 356 25.33 -13.40 10.71
N ARG A 357 24.16 -13.95 10.42
CA ARG A 357 22.94 -13.15 10.19
C ARG A 357 21.74 -13.79 10.87
N LEU A 358 20.93 -12.92 11.47
CA LEU A 358 19.63 -13.27 12.05
C LEU A 358 18.51 -12.74 11.15
N TRP A 359 17.70 -13.67 10.64
CA TRP A 359 16.54 -13.40 9.81
C TRP A 359 15.27 -13.67 10.61
N LEU A 360 14.33 -12.75 10.59
CA LEU A 360 13.06 -12.82 11.30
C LEU A 360 11.93 -12.73 10.28
N THR A 361 10.94 -13.62 10.35
CA THR A 361 9.71 -13.48 9.55
C THR A 361 8.51 -13.29 10.45
N SER A 362 7.66 -12.31 10.15
CA SER A 362 6.48 -12.01 10.96
C SER A 362 5.39 -11.33 10.15
N LYS A 363 4.13 -11.65 10.45
CA LYS A 363 3.01 -10.76 10.11
C LYS A 363 3.03 -9.52 11.02
N PRO A 364 2.40 -8.41 10.61
CA PRO A 364 2.19 -7.24 11.45
C PRO A 364 1.59 -7.60 12.79
N THR A 365 2.25 -7.14 13.87
CA THR A 365 1.75 -7.29 15.23
C THR A 365 2.29 -6.17 16.10
N SER A 366 1.43 -5.58 16.92
CA SER A 366 1.79 -4.53 17.88
C SER A 366 2.68 -5.03 19.01
N SER A 367 2.74 -6.36 19.21
CA SER A 367 3.54 -6.99 20.26
C SER A 367 4.98 -7.28 19.83
N PHE A 368 5.36 -6.96 18.59
CA PHE A 368 6.72 -7.16 18.12
C PHE A 368 7.65 -6.13 18.80
N PRO A 369 8.85 -6.52 19.27
CA PRO A 369 9.74 -5.60 19.99
C PRO A 369 10.15 -4.36 19.17
N VAL A 370 9.87 -3.19 19.73
CA VAL A 370 10.15 -1.87 19.13
C VAL A 370 11.64 -1.66 18.89
N SER A 371 12.49 -2.12 19.81
CA SER A 371 13.96 -2.06 19.71
C SER A 371 14.47 -2.76 18.43
N ILE A 372 13.97 -3.96 18.17
CA ILE A 372 14.31 -4.77 17.00
C ILE A 372 13.82 -4.08 15.73
N LEU A 373 12.59 -3.55 15.70
CA LEU A 373 12.06 -2.84 14.52
C LEU A 373 12.84 -1.56 14.20
N LYS A 374 13.22 -0.81 15.23
CA LYS A 374 13.95 0.46 15.09
C LYS A 374 15.37 0.28 14.56
N ASN A 375 16.02 -0.83 14.91
CA ASN A 375 17.43 -1.10 14.57
C ASN A 375 17.61 -2.07 13.41
N GLY A 376 16.63 -2.94 13.15
CA GLY A 376 16.67 -3.96 12.11
C GLY A 376 16.42 -3.42 10.70
N VAL A 377 16.92 -4.16 9.72
CA VAL A 377 16.63 -3.94 8.29
C VAL A 377 15.31 -4.61 7.97
N LYS A 378 14.28 -3.82 7.65
CA LYS A 378 12.93 -4.32 7.38
C LYS A 378 12.69 -4.40 5.88
N MET A 379 11.97 -5.43 5.46
CA MET A 379 11.58 -5.60 4.08
C MET A 379 10.23 -6.31 3.94
N VAL A 380 9.50 -5.93 2.90
CA VAL A 380 8.26 -6.56 2.46
C VAL A 380 8.53 -7.17 1.09
N ASN A 381 8.23 -8.46 0.94
CA ASN A 381 8.24 -9.14 -0.36
C ASN A 381 6.80 -9.29 -0.82
N GLU A 382 6.26 -8.29 -1.51
CA GLU A 382 4.95 -8.34 -2.16
C GLU A 382 5.11 -8.31 -3.67
N PRO A 383 4.23 -9.02 -4.42
CA PRO A 383 4.14 -8.79 -5.84
C PRO A 383 3.77 -7.32 -6.08
N PRO A 384 4.43 -6.64 -7.03
CA PRO A 384 4.08 -5.27 -7.40
C PRO A 384 2.64 -5.21 -7.92
N SER A 385 1.99 -4.07 -7.69
CA SER A 385 0.60 -3.89 -8.09
C SER A 385 0.44 -3.66 -9.59
N GLY A 386 -0.70 -4.11 -10.12
CA GLY A 386 -1.08 -3.97 -11.53
C GLY A 386 -0.46 -5.03 -12.46
N LEU A 387 -1.03 -5.14 -13.66
CA LEU A 387 -0.63 -6.14 -14.65
C LEU A 387 0.82 -5.94 -15.11
N ARG A 388 1.20 -4.69 -15.42
CA ARG A 388 2.58 -4.34 -15.80
C ARG A 388 3.57 -4.77 -14.72
N GLY A 389 3.29 -4.44 -13.46
CA GLY A 389 4.14 -4.81 -12.33
C GLY A 389 4.28 -6.33 -12.20
N SER A 390 3.16 -7.04 -12.12
CA SER A 390 3.13 -8.50 -11.94
C SER A 390 3.84 -9.24 -13.07
N LEU A 391 3.67 -8.80 -14.32
CA LEU A 391 4.37 -9.35 -15.48
C LEU A 391 5.88 -9.08 -15.42
N LEU A 392 6.31 -7.85 -15.11
CA LEU A 392 7.74 -7.53 -14.93
C LEU A 392 8.36 -8.38 -13.83
N SER A 393 7.64 -8.58 -12.72
CA SER A 393 8.10 -9.44 -11.63
C SER A 393 8.22 -10.89 -12.06
N SER A 394 7.28 -11.40 -12.86
CA SER A 394 7.31 -12.79 -13.34
C SER A 394 8.47 -13.00 -14.33
N PHE A 395 8.63 -12.11 -15.30
CA PHE A 395 9.70 -12.18 -16.30
C PHE A 395 11.08 -11.85 -15.74
N GLY A 396 11.16 -11.04 -14.68
CA GLY A 396 12.40 -10.72 -13.98
C GLY A 396 12.86 -11.79 -12.98
N ALA A 397 12.03 -12.81 -12.70
CA ALA A 397 12.35 -13.88 -11.77
C ALA A 397 12.80 -15.17 -12.49
N SER A 398 13.63 -15.96 -11.82
CA SER A 398 13.90 -17.34 -12.24
C SER A 398 12.60 -18.17 -12.17
N PRO A 399 12.35 -19.07 -13.15
CA PRO A 399 13.27 -19.49 -14.21
C PRO A 399 13.17 -18.68 -15.52
N ILE A 400 12.22 -17.75 -15.65
CA ILE A 400 12.00 -17.01 -16.91
C ILE A 400 13.19 -16.11 -17.25
N ALA A 401 13.80 -15.50 -16.24
CA ALA A 401 14.98 -14.66 -16.39
C ALA A 401 16.27 -15.45 -16.70
N ASP A 402 16.27 -16.78 -16.54
CA ASP A 402 17.48 -17.58 -16.71
C ASP A 402 17.84 -17.69 -18.20
N PRO A 403 19.12 -17.50 -18.57
CA PRO A 403 19.54 -17.59 -19.96
C PRO A 403 19.14 -18.91 -20.61
N GLY A 404 18.46 -18.83 -21.75
CA GLY A 404 18.01 -19.99 -22.52
C GLY A 404 16.68 -20.62 -22.07
N TYR A 405 16.03 -20.12 -21.02
CA TYR A 405 14.72 -20.64 -20.61
C TYR A 405 13.60 -20.28 -21.61
N LEU A 406 13.71 -19.15 -22.28
CA LEU A 406 12.79 -18.68 -23.33
C LEU A 406 13.08 -19.27 -24.72
N ASP A 407 14.17 -20.03 -24.87
CA ASP A 407 14.52 -20.67 -26.13
C ASP A 407 13.46 -21.73 -26.51
N ASP A 408 13.44 -22.09 -27.80
CA ASP A 408 12.51 -23.13 -28.28
C ASP A 408 12.79 -24.46 -27.55
N ILE A 409 11.75 -25.00 -26.95
CA ILE A 409 11.82 -26.31 -26.28
C ILE A 409 11.79 -27.44 -27.32
N PRO A 410 12.43 -28.59 -27.03
CA PRO A 410 12.38 -29.74 -27.93
C PRO A 410 10.95 -30.28 -28.04
N GLY A 411 10.61 -30.89 -29.17
CA GLY A 411 9.31 -31.54 -29.37
C GLY A 411 8.45 -30.89 -30.46
N PRO A 412 7.29 -31.51 -30.77
CA PRO A 412 6.46 -31.15 -31.91
C PRO A 412 5.83 -29.74 -31.79
N ASN A 413 5.58 -29.29 -30.56
CA ASN A 413 4.89 -28.02 -30.28
C ASN A 413 5.80 -26.98 -29.61
N GLY A 414 7.12 -27.12 -29.71
CA GLY A 414 8.05 -26.25 -28.99
C GLY A 414 7.99 -24.77 -29.39
N TRP A 415 7.58 -24.48 -30.62
CA TRP A 415 7.37 -23.12 -31.13
C TRP A 415 6.27 -22.34 -30.37
N ALA A 416 5.34 -23.05 -29.72
CA ALA A 416 4.24 -22.46 -28.96
C ALA A 416 4.63 -22.07 -27.51
N TRP A 417 5.86 -22.41 -27.07
CA TRP A 417 6.32 -22.19 -25.70
C TRP A 417 6.24 -20.73 -25.27
N ARG A 418 6.93 -19.84 -26.00
CA ARG A 418 6.98 -18.40 -25.69
C ARG A 418 5.58 -17.76 -25.62
N PRO A 419 4.71 -17.90 -26.64
CA PRO A 419 3.41 -17.24 -26.59
C PRO A 419 2.52 -17.78 -25.47
N MET A 420 2.52 -19.10 -25.23
CA MET A 420 1.74 -19.72 -24.15
C MET A 420 2.27 -19.36 -22.76
N LEU A 421 3.58 -19.21 -22.60
CA LEU A 421 4.20 -18.78 -21.36
C LEU A 421 3.78 -17.34 -21.01
N PHE A 422 3.78 -16.43 -21.99
CA PHE A 422 3.27 -15.07 -21.78
C PHE A 422 1.79 -15.08 -21.44
N ALA A 423 0.97 -15.86 -22.13
CA ALA A 423 -0.46 -15.96 -21.84
C ALA A 423 -0.74 -16.51 -20.43
N LEU A 424 0.03 -17.51 -19.98
CA LEU A 424 -0.08 -18.09 -18.64
C LEU A 424 0.33 -17.11 -17.54
N THR A 425 1.42 -16.36 -17.76
CA THR A 425 1.87 -15.31 -16.82
C THR A 425 0.89 -14.13 -16.78
N TYR A 426 0.28 -13.77 -17.92
CA TYR A 426 -0.80 -12.80 -17.99
C TYR A 426 -2.05 -13.29 -17.23
N PHE A 427 -2.46 -14.54 -17.41
CA PHE A 427 -3.56 -15.14 -16.63
C PHE A 427 -3.28 -15.07 -15.12
N HIS A 428 -2.06 -15.42 -14.68
CA HIS A 428 -1.66 -15.32 -13.28
C HIS A 428 -1.81 -13.90 -12.73
N ALA A 429 -1.33 -12.90 -13.49
CA ALA A 429 -1.45 -11.49 -13.13
C ALA A 429 -2.93 -11.04 -13.05
N VAL A 430 -3.76 -11.45 -14.01
CA VAL A 430 -5.20 -11.14 -14.03
C VAL A 430 -5.92 -11.70 -12.80
N VAL A 431 -5.72 -12.98 -12.45
CA VAL A 431 -6.43 -13.58 -11.32
C VAL A 431 -5.99 -13.02 -9.97
N GLN A 432 -4.74 -12.57 -9.85
CA GLN A 432 -4.22 -11.86 -8.68
C GLN A 432 -4.83 -10.47 -8.56
N GLU A 433 -4.71 -9.63 -9.59
CA GLU A 433 -5.17 -8.23 -9.54
C GLU A 433 -6.70 -8.11 -9.48
N ARG A 434 -7.44 -9.08 -10.04
CA ARG A 434 -8.90 -9.12 -9.99
C ARG A 434 -9.46 -9.14 -8.56
N ARG A 435 -8.67 -9.56 -7.56
CA ARG A 435 -9.05 -9.53 -6.12
C ARG A 435 -9.28 -8.14 -5.57
N ARG A 436 -8.65 -7.12 -6.16
CA ARG A 436 -8.81 -5.73 -5.73
C ARG A 436 -10.24 -5.21 -5.96
N PHE A 437 -11.01 -5.84 -6.84
CA PHE A 437 -12.41 -5.50 -7.09
C PHE A 437 -13.39 -6.08 -6.04
N GLY A 438 -12.87 -6.70 -4.96
CA GLY A 438 -13.69 -7.29 -3.90
C GLY A 438 -14.66 -8.33 -4.45
N SER A 439 -15.91 -8.29 -4.00
CA SER A 439 -16.97 -9.23 -4.41
C SER A 439 -17.35 -9.18 -5.89
N ILE A 440 -17.00 -8.09 -6.61
CA ILE A 440 -17.19 -8.00 -8.07
C ILE A 440 -16.11 -8.80 -8.80
N GLY A 441 -14.92 -8.90 -8.19
CA GLY A 441 -13.82 -9.69 -8.69
C GLY A 441 -14.01 -11.18 -8.42
N TRP A 442 -14.15 -11.53 -7.14
CA TRP A 442 -14.30 -12.89 -6.61
C TRP A 442 -15.27 -12.89 -5.42
N ASN A 443 -16.10 -13.92 -5.26
CA ASN A 443 -16.99 -14.01 -4.11
C ASN A 443 -16.22 -14.18 -2.79
N ASN A 444 -15.13 -14.96 -2.81
CA ASN A 444 -14.23 -15.14 -1.67
C ASN A 444 -12.81 -14.62 -1.95
N ILE A 445 -12.04 -14.40 -0.87
CA ILE A 445 -10.63 -13.99 -0.96
C ILE A 445 -9.76 -15.24 -1.08
N TYR A 446 -9.33 -15.54 -2.30
CA TYR A 446 -8.35 -16.60 -2.58
C TYR A 446 -6.92 -16.09 -2.44
N ASN A 447 -5.93 -16.99 -2.33
CA ASN A 447 -4.49 -16.69 -2.36
C ASN A 447 -3.81 -17.49 -3.48
N PHE A 448 -3.54 -16.83 -4.62
CA PHE A 448 -2.99 -17.43 -5.85
C PHE A 448 -1.52 -17.10 -5.81
N ASN A 449 -0.70 -18.13 -5.68
CA ASN A 449 0.68 -18.00 -5.29
C ASN A 449 1.61 -18.24 -6.49
N LYS A 450 2.87 -17.84 -6.33
CA LYS A 450 3.92 -18.10 -7.33
C LYS A 450 4.10 -19.61 -7.59
N SER A 451 3.83 -20.47 -6.60
CA SER A 451 3.84 -21.93 -6.76
C SER A 451 2.88 -22.40 -7.85
N ASP A 452 1.69 -21.81 -7.92
CA ASP A 452 0.63 -22.21 -8.85
C ASP A 452 1.07 -21.89 -10.29
N LEU A 453 1.73 -20.74 -10.48
CA LEU A 453 2.35 -20.37 -11.75
C LEU A 453 3.51 -21.31 -12.11
N GLN A 454 4.43 -21.59 -11.18
CA GLN A 454 5.60 -22.45 -11.43
C GLN A 454 5.21 -23.87 -11.86
N ILE A 455 4.25 -24.48 -11.17
CA ILE A 455 3.74 -25.81 -11.53
C ILE A 455 3.03 -25.76 -12.89
N SER A 456 2.23 -24.73 -13.14
CA SER A 456 1.54 -24.56 -14.44
C SER A 456 2.53 -24.38 -15.59
N MET A 457 3.65 -23.68 -15.38
CA MET A 457 4.72 -23.53 -16.38
C MET A 457 5.43 -24.86 -16.67
N GLN A 458 5.72 -25.65 -15.63
CA GLN A 458 6.34 -26.97 -15.79
C GLN A 458 5.40 -27.93 -16.54
N GLN A 459 4.11 -27.93 -16.21
CA GLN A 459 3.11 -28.71 -16.92
C GLN A 459 2.95 -28.25 -18.36
N LEU A 460 2.91 -26.94 -18.63
CA LEU A 460 2.88 -26.38 -19.98
C LEU A 460 4.03 -26.92 -20.81
N ARG A 461 5.26 -26.85 -20.28
CA ARG A 461 6.44 -27.39 -20.94
C ARG A 461 6.30 -28.89 -21.24
N LEU A 462 5.94 -29.69 -20.24
CA LEU A 462 5.74 -31.14 -20.39
C LEU A 462 4.72 -31.48 -21.49
N PHE A 463 3.59 -30.76 -21.51
CA PHE A 463 2.54 -30.96 -22.50
C PHE A 463 2.98 -30.62 -23.91
N LEU A 464 3.73 -29.54 -24.11
CA LEU A 464 4.26 -29.14 -25.42
C LEU A 464 5.35 -30.10 -25.93
N GLU A 465 6.16 -30.66 -25.04
CA GLU A 465 7.21 -31.63 -25.38
C GLU A 465 6.62 -33.01 -25.76
N THR A 466 5.57 -33.45 -25.07
CA THR A 466 5.06 -34.84 -25.15
C THR A 466 3.90 -35.02 -26.13
N SER A 467 3.05 -34.00 -26.29
CA SER A 467 1.78 -34.15 -27.02
C SER A 467 1.99 -33.98 -28.52
N LYS A 468 1.35 -34.83 -29.35
CA LYS A 468 1.42 -34.73 -30.81
C LYS A 468 0.65 -33.53 -31.37
N GLU A 469 -0.47 -33.19 -30.74
CA GLU A 469 -1.34 -32.05 -31.07
C GLU A 469 -1.34 -31.06 -29.91
N MET A 470 -1.76 -29.82 -30.16
CA MET A 470 -1.82 -28.78 -29.12
C MET A 470 -2.87 -29.12 -28.05
N PRO A 471 -2.49 -29.37 -26.79
CA PRO A 471 -3.38 -29.92 -25.78
C PRO A 471 -4.15 -28.84 -25.01
N PHE A 472 -4.89 -27.97 -25.70
CA PHE A 472 -5.59 -26.84 -25.07
C PHE A 472 -6.58 -27.24 -23.98
N GLU A 473 -7.31 -28.35 -24.17
CA GLU A 473 -8.24 -28.87 -23.16
C GLU A 473 -7.50 -29.38 -21.92
N GLY A 474 -6.43 -30.15 -22.12
CA GLY A 474 -5.59 -30.65 -21.02
C GLY A 474 -4.92 -29.52 -20.24
N LEU A 475 -4.40 -28.50 -20.93
CA LEU A 475 -3.80 -27.32 -20.32
C LEU A 475 -4.82 -26.52 -19.49
N ARG A 476 -6.02 -26.32 -20.03
CA ARG A 476 -7.10 -25.62 -19.33
C ARG A 476 -7.58 -26.40 -18.11
N TYR A 477 -7.70 -27.72 -18.22
CA TYR A 477 -8.06 -28.57 -17.09
C TYR A 477 -7.00 -28.56 -15.99
N CYS A 478 -5.72 -28.80 -16.33
CA CYS A 478 -4.65 -28.81 -15.34
C CYS A 478 -4.46 -27.45 -14.66
N THR A 479 -4.51 -26.36 -15.43
CA THR A 479 -4.33 -25.02 -14.87
C THR A 479 -5.58 -24.57 -14.09
N GLY A 480 -6.76 -24.71 -14.68
CA GLY A 480 -8.03 -24.20 -14.16
C GLY A 480 -8.58 -25.01 -13.00
N GLU A 481 -8.58 -26.34 -13.08
CA GLU A 481 -9.22 -27.19 -12.07
C GLU A 481 -8.22 -27.70 -11.02
N LEU A 482 -7.01 -28.11 -11.44
CA LEU A 482 -6.05 -28.71 -10.51
C LEU A 482 -5.20 -27.65 -9.79
N ASN A 483 -4.52 -26.78 -10.54
CA ASN A 483 -3.54 -25.86 -9.94
C ASN A 483 -4.23 -24.67 -9.25
N TYR A 484 -5.02 -23.88 -9.99
CA TYR A 484 -5.72 -22.72 -9.44
C TYR A 484 -7.06 -23.10 -8.81
N GLY A 485 -7.82 -24.00 -9.44
CA GLY A 485 -9.13 -24.45 -8.99
C GLY A 485 -9.12 -25.17 -7.65
N GLY A 486 -8.02 -25.84 -7.30
CA GLY A 486 -7.86 -26.46 -5.98
C GLY A 486 -7.96 -25.50 -4.80
N SER A 487 -7.75 -24.20 -5.03
CA SER A 487 -7.94 -23.15 -4.02
C SER A 487 -9.33 -22.52 -4.02
N VAL A 488 -10.12 -22.75 -5.07
CA VAL A 488 -11.41 -22.11 -5.29
C VAL A 488 -12.53 -23.01 -4.77
N THR A 489 -13.29 -22.51 -3.80
CA THR A 489 -14.34 -23.29 -3.12
C THR A 489 -15.74 -22.97 -3.60
N ASP A 490 -15.95 -21.78 -4.17
CA ASP A 490 -17.25 -21.35 -4.69
C ASP A 490 -17.44 -21.78 -6.15
N ALA A 491 -18.62 -22.32 -6.47
CA ALA A 491 -18.92 -22.85 -7.80
C ALA A 491 -19.00 -21.75 -8.88
N MET A 492 -19.43 -20.54 -8.52
CA MET A 492 -19.47 -19.42 -9.47
C MET A 492 -18.08 -18.87 -9.72
N ASP A 493 -17.24 -18.80 -8.68
CA ASP A 493 -15.82 -18.43 -8.83
C ASP A 493 -15.04 -19.47 -9.65
N SER A 494 -15.29 -20.78 -9.46
CA SER A 494 -14.67 -21.83 -10.27
C SER A 494 -15.05 -21.68 -11.75
N ARG A 495 -16.34 -21.49 -12.04
CA ARG A 495 -16.81 -21.19 -13.41
C ARG A 495 -16.18 -19.92 -13.99
N LEU A 496 -16.00 -18.87 -13.17
CA LEU A 496 -15.35 -17.63 -13.59
C LEU A 496 -13.86 -17.86 -13.92
N LEU A 497 -13.15 -18.59 -13.08
CA LEU A 497 -11.74 -18.94 -13.29
C LEU A 497 -11.56 -19.67 -14.62
N GLU A 498 -12.41 -20.66 -14.90
CA GLU A 498 -12.41 -21.39 -16.16
C GLU A 498 -12.72 -20.48 -17.36
N ALA A 499 -13.70 -19.58 -17.23
CA ALA A 499 -14.06 -18.66 -18.30
C ALA A 499 -12.91 -17.69 -18.62
N LEU A 500 -12.25 -17.13 -17.59
CA LEU A 500 -11.06 -16.28 -17.75
C LEU A 500 -9.93 -17.04 -18.43
N LEU A 501 -9.67 -18.28 -17.99
CA LEU A 501 -8.62 -19.12 -18.56
C LEU A 501 -8.92 -19.47 -20.01
N ALA A 502 -10.15 -19.82 -20.34
CA ALA A 502 -10.58 -20.14 -21.71
C ALA A 502 -10.50 -18.93 -22.65
N GLY A 503 -10.74 -17.71 -22.14
CA GLY A 503 -10.59 -16.47 -22.91
C GLY A 503 -9.12 -16.14 -23.26
N ILE A 504 -8.17 -16.59 -22.43
CA ILE A 504 -6.73 -16.29 -22.56
C ILE A 504 -5.97 -17.44 -23.24
N ILE A 505 -6.23 -18.69 -22.87
CA ILE A 505 -5.58 -19.89 -23.45
C ILE A 505 -6.50 -20.48 -24.51
N ARG A 506 -6.28 -20.08 -25.76
CA ARG A 506 -7.02 -20.53 -26.94
C ARG A 506 -6.08 -20.62 -28.15
N GLU A 507 -6.59 -21.16 -29.27
CA GLU A 507 -5.79 -21.35 -30.47
C GLU A 507 -5.27 -20.02 -31.02
N GLU A 508 -6.07 -18.96 -30.94
CA GLU A 508 -5.68 -17.65 -31.43
C GLU A 508 -4.53 -17.02 -30.63
N THR A 509 -4.31 -17.43 -29.38
CA THR A 509 -3.22 -16.93 -28.52
C THR A 509 -1.84 -17.19 -29.14
N LEU A 510 -1.74 -18.14 -30.07
CA LEU A 510 -0.52 -18.42 -30.83
C LEU A 510 -0.21 -17.35 -31.89
N HIS A 511 -1.17 -16.52 -32.28
CA HIS A 511 -1.00 -15.43 -33.25
C HIS A 511 -0.52 -14.14 -32.57
N CYS A 512 0.79 -14.02 -32.37
CA CYS A 512 1.40 -12.83 -31.79
C CYS A 512 1.07 -11.55 -32.59
N GLY A 513 0.81 -10.45 -31.89
CA GLY A 513 0.52 -9.12 -32.46
C GLY A 513 -0.91 -8.92 -32.96
N GLN A 514 -1.72 -9.99 -33.04
CA GLN A 514 -3.08 -9.93 -33.56
C GLN A 514 -4.13 -10.34 -32.53
N THR A 515 -3.72 -11.05 -31.48
CA THR A 515 -4.64 -11.58 -30.48
C THR A 515 -4.65 -10.73 -29.22
N PHE A 516 -5.83 -10.19 -28.90
CA PHE A 516 -6.11 -9.61 -27.59
C PHE A 516 -6.20 -10.71 -26.53
N LEU A 517 -5.54 -10.48 -25.39
CA LEU A 517 -5.62 -11.36 -24.25
C LEU A 517 -6.83 -10.97 -23.39
N GLY A 518 -7.79 -11.89 -23.26
CA GLY A 518 -9.07 -11.66 -22.58
C GLY A 518 -10.19 -11.17 -23.51
N GLU A 519 -11.38 -10.99 -22.95
CA GLU A 519 -12.54 -10.43 -23.66
C GLU A 519 -12.54 -8.90 -23.56
N SER A 520 -12.43 -8.20 -24.70
CA SER A 520 -12.69 -6.76 -24.76
C SER A 520 -14.12 -6.54 -25.23
N PHE A 521 -14.90 -5.83 -24.41
CA PHE A 521 -16.25 -5.42 -24.78
C PHE A 521 -16.24 -4.20 -25.73
N ILE A 522 -15.09 -3.55 -25.92
CA ILE A 522 -14.93 -2.29 -26.66
C ILE A 522 -13.79 -2.36 -27.69
N GLY A 523 -13.74 -3.42 -28.51
CA GLY A 523 -13.08 -3.44 -29.83
C GLY A 523 -11.54 -3.32 -29.92
N GLU A 524 -10.86 -2.59 -29.04
CA GLU A 524 -9.40 -2.34 -29.05
C GLU A 524 -8.84 -2.46 -27.62
N SER A 525 -8.49 -3.68 -27.21
CA SER A 525 -7.76 -3.87 -25.94
C SER A 525 -6.28 -3.52 -26.11
N ARG A 526 -5.71 -2.78 -25.17
CA ARG A 526 -4.27 -2.50 -25.13
C ARG A 526 -3.43 -3.70 -24.71
N TYR A 527 -4.07 -4.81 -24.33
CA TYR A 527 -3.41 -6.02 -23.85
C TYR A 527 -3.37 -7.06 -24.98
N VAL A 528 -2.33 -6.97 -25.80
CA VAL A 528 -2.11 -7.83 -26.97
C VAL A 528 -0.97 -8.79 -26.70
N GLN A 529 -1.04 -9.98 -27.28
CA GLN A 529 0.08 -10.92 -27.31
C GLN A 529 1.30 -10.27 -28.00
N PRO A 530 2.44 -10.07 -27.33
CA PRO A 530 3.57 -9.35 -27.91
C PRO A 530 4.25 -10.16 -29.02
N THR A 531 4.72 -9.48 -30.07
CA THR A 531 5.61 -10.04 -31.10
C THR A 531 7.06 -10.04 -30.62
N ALA A 532 7.31 -10.66 -29.47
CA ALA A 532 8.62 -10.72 -28.84
C ALA A 532 9.25 -12.12 -28.96
N SER A 533 10.54 -12.15 -29.26
CA SER A 533 11.36 -13.35 -29.43
C SER A 533 12.43 -13.47 -28.35
N THR A 534 12.93 -12.34 -27.86
CA THR A 534 13.95 -12.28 -26.79
C THR A 534 13.37 -11.82 -25.46
N HIS A 535 14.05 -12.15 -24.36
CA HIS A 535 13.68 -11.70 -23.01
C HIS A 535 13.57 -10.17 -22.92
N GLU A 536 14.51 -9.45 -23.52
CA GLU A 536 14.54 -7.99 -23.54
C GLU A 536 13.36 -7.38 -24.31
N GLU A 537 12.96 -8.00 -25.43
CA GLU A 537 11.77 -7.60 -26.20
C GLU A 537 10.48 -7.79 -25.39
N TYR A 538 10.36 -8.90 -24.64
CA TYR A 538 9.23 -9.10 -23.72
C TYR A 538 9.20 -8.02 -22.64
N LEU A 539 10.35 -7.73 -22.01
CA LEU A 539 10.42 -6.67 -21.00
C LEU A 539 10.09 -5.29 -21.58
N ALA A 540 10.51 -4.99 -22.81
CA ALA A 540 10.18 -3.75 -23.49
C ALA A 540 8.66 -3.65 -23.73
N ALA A 541 8.04 -4.70 -24.28
CA ALA A 541 6.60 -4.74 -24.51
C ALA A 541 5.79 -4.62 -23.21
N ILE A 542 6.22 -5.27 -22.12
CA ILE A 542 5.55 -5.16 -20.81
C ILE A 542 5.68 -3.74 -20.25
N ARG A 543 6.79 -3.03 -20.46
CA ARG A 543 6.98 -1.65 -19.99
C ARG A 543 6.06 -0.65 -20.68
N GLU A 544 5.62 -0.93 -21.91
CA GLU A 544 4.66 -0.10 -22.66
C GLU A 544 3.22 -0.22 -22.14
N LEU A 545 2.92 -1.23 -21.32
CA LEU A 545 1.61 -1.38 -20.69
C LEU A 545 1.31 -0.20 -19.75
N PRO A 546 0.01 0.18 -19.62
CA PRO A 546 -0.39 1.27 -18.75
C PRO A 546 -0.08 0.96 -17.28
N ILE A 547 0.20 2.01 -16.50
CA ILE A 547 0.41 1.92 -15.04
C ILE A 547 -0.91 1.58 -14.33
N PHE A 548 -2.00 2.18 -14.80
CA PHE A 548 -3.35 1.94 -14.30
C PHE A 548 -4.12 1.06 -15.28
N ASP A 549 -4.50 -0.12 -14.81
CA ASP A 549 -5.17 -1.11 -15.66
C ASP A 549 -6.66 -0.80 -15.84
N ALA A 550 -7.12 -0.93 -17.09
CA ALA A 550 -8.54 -0.84 -17.38
C ALA A 550 -9.28 -2.08 -16.83
N PRO A 551 -10.50 -1.94 -16.28
CA PRO A 551 -11.30 -3.08 -15.79
C PRO A 551 -11.50 -4.19 -16.82
N GLU A 552 -11.55 -3.82 -18.10
CA GLU A 552 -11.67 -4.75 -19.23
C GLU A 552 -10.53 -5.76 -19.31
N ALA A 553 -9.32 -5.38 -18.89
CA ALA A 553 -8.17 -6.29 -18.84
C ALA A 553 -8.44 -7.51 -17.95
N PHE A 554 -9.32 -7.33 -16.96
CA PHE A 554 -9.74 -8.38 -16.04
C PHE A 554 -11.03 -9.05 -16.46
N GLY A 555 -11.70 -8.65 -17.56
CA GLY A 555 -13.04 -9.10 -17.92
C GLY A 555 -14.14 -8.45 -17.07
N LEU A 556 -14.00 -7.17 -16.75
CA LEU A 556 -14.96 -6.36 -15.99
C LEU A 556 -15.40 -5.12 -16.78
N HIS A 557 -16.62 -4.65 -16.51
CA HIS A 557 -17.13 -3.39 -17.04
C HIS A 557 -16.47 -2.19 -16.33
N ALA A 558 -16.31 -1.04 -17.00
CA ALA A 558 -15.70 0.17 -16.46
C ALA A 558 -16.24 0.60 -15.08
N ASN A 559 -17.56 0.47 -14.87
CA ASN A 559 -18.21 0.77 -13.58
C ASN A 559 -17.67 -0.04 -12.38
N ALA A 560 -17.08 -1.22 -12.62
CA ALA A 560 -16.48 -2.02 -11.55
C ALA A 560 -15.29 -1.29 -10.89
N ALA A 561 -14.56 -0.46 -11.64
CA ALA A 561 -13.48 0.37 -11.09
C ALA A 561 -14.02 1.39 -10.09
N ILE A 562 -15.19 1.98 -10.30
CA ILE A 562 -15.68 3.08 -9.45
C ILE A 562 -15.74 2.65 -7.98
N THR A 563 -16.32 1.48 -7.67
CA THR A 563 -16.41 0.98 -6.29
C THR A 563 -15.04 0.67 -5.70
N LYS A 564 -14.16 0.06 -6.50
CA LYS A 564 -12.77 -0.24 -6.10
C LYS A 564 -12.01 1.05 -5.81
N ASP A 565 -11.96 1.96 -6.76
CA ASP A 565 -11.14 3.17 -6.70
C ASP A 565 -11.64 4.13 -5.61
N LEU A 566 -12.96 4.21 -5.37
CA LEU A 566 -13.52 4.95 -4.22
C LEU A 566 -13.10 4.34 -2.88
N LYS A 567 -13.11 3.00 -2.77
CA LYS A 567 -12.68 2.30 -1.56
C LYS A 567 -11.20 2.56 -1.30
N GLU A 568 -10.34 2.35 -2.30
CA GLU A 568 -8.90 2.59 -2.18
C GLU A 568 -8.60 4.07 -1.87
N THR A 569 -9.36 4.99 -2.45
CA THR A 569 -9.26 6.43 -2.13
C THR A 569 -9.62 6.71 -0.67
N SER A 570 -10.72 6.16 -0.17
CA SER A 570 -11.11 6.33 1.23
C SER A 570 -10.04 5.77 2.17
N GLU A 571 -9.55 4.57 1.90
CA GLU A 571 -8.50 3.93 2.70
C GLU A 571 -7.22 4.78 2.73
N LEU A 572 -6.77 5.28 1.57
CA LEU A 572 -5.60 6.15 1.46
C LEU A 572 -5.77 7.44 2.28
N LEU A 573 -6.90 8.13 2.13
CA LEU A 573 -7.17 9.37 2.86
C LEU A 573 -7.28 9.14 4.37
N ASP A 574 -7.94 8.07 4.79
CA ASP A 574 -8.08 7.69 6.21
C ASP A 574 -6.71 7.36 6.84
N GLU A 575 -5.85 6.65 6.12
CA GLU A 575 -4.50 6.33 6.57
C GLU A 575 -3.63 7.59 6.71
N ILE A 576 -3.68 8.52 5.75
CA ILE A 576 -2.98 9.81 5.85
C ILE A 576 -3.54 10.64 7.02
N MET A 577 -4.85 10.57 7.26
CA MET A 577 -5.49 11.24 8.40
C MET A 577 -5.02 10.67 9.74
N ARG A 578 -4.80 9.34 9.84
CA ARG A 578 -4.22 8.73 11.05
C ARG A 578 -2.81 9.25 11.34
N MET A 579 -2.03 9.57 10.31
CA MET A 579 -0.67 10.11 10.47
C MET A 579 -0.65 11.55 10.97
N GLN A 580 -1.66 12.38 10.66
CA GLN A 580 -1.62 13.80 11.05
C GLN A 580 -1.55 13.94 12.58
N PRO A 581 -0.69 14.85 13.10
CA PRO A 581 -0.61 15.10 14.53
C PRO A 581 -1.96 15.64 15.04
N ARG A 582 -2.50 15.04 16.10
CA ARG A 582 -3.72 15.49 16.79
C ARG A 582 -3.54 16.83 17.54
N ALA A 583 -2.42 17.52 17.33
CA ALA A 583 -2.04 18.71 18.08
C ALA A 583 -2.61 19.96 17.42
N GLY A 584 -3.58 20.61 18.07
CA GLY A 584 -3.82 22.04 17.87
C GLY A 584 -5.25 22.52 17.61
N ALA A 585 -6.25 21.66 17.46
CA ALA A 585 -7.66 22.09 17.40
C ALA A 585 -8.58 20.95 17.85
N HIS A 586 -9.19 21.14 19.03
CA HIS A 586 -10.23 20.33 19.66
C HIS A 586 -9.90 18.84 19.87
N VAL A 587 -9.72 18.52 21.15
CA VAL A 587 -9.94 17.20 21.75
C VAL A 587 -11.16 16.53 21.10
N GLY A 588 -10.98 15.32 20.57
CA GLY A 588 -12.04 14.46 20.05
C GLY A 588 -12.39 14.72 18.59
N LEU A 589 -11.99 13.80 17.71
CA LEU A 589 -12.80 13.49 16.54
C LEU A 589 -14.19 13.15 17.08
N VAL A 590 -15.13 14.08 16.89
CA VAL A 590 -16.42 14.15 17.57
C VAL A 590 -16.26 14.38 19.08
N GLY A 591 -16.19 15.64 19.52
CA GLY A 591 -16.31 15.93 20.96
C GLY A 591 -17.58 15.30 21.53
N ASP A 592 -17.58 14.91 22.79
CA ASP A 592 -18.71 14.27 23.51
C ASP A 592 -20.08 14.88 23.16
N ALA A 593 -20.15 16.21 23.01
CA ALA A 593 -21.34 16.94 22.58
C ALA A 593 -21.80 16.62 21.14
N SER A 594 -20.87 16.47 20.20
CA SER A 594 -21.15 16.05 18.83
C SER A 594 -21.54 14.57 18.76
N LEU A 595 -20.94 13.70 19.59
CA LEU A 595 -21.30 12.27 19.66
C LEU A 595 -22.73 12.12 20.16
N ALA A 596 -23.08 12.85 21.22
CA ALA A 596 -24.44 12.91 21.75
C ALA A 596 -25.43 13.44 20.70
N THR A 597 -25.04 14.45 19.92
CA THR A 597 -25.90 15.02 18.86
C THR A 597 -26.17 14.00 17.75
N VAL A 598 -25.14 13.29 17.29
CA VAL A 598 -25.28 12.23 16.28
C VAL A 598 -26.10 11.06 16.81
N ALA A 599 -25.85 10.61 18.04
CA ALA A 599 -26.62 9.54 18.66
C ALA A 599 -28.11 9.90 18.79
N ALA A 600 -28.41 11.15 19.16
CA ALA A 600 -29.78 11.65 19.24
C ALA A 600 -30.46 11.72 17.85
N ASP A 601 -29.77 12.19 16.81
CA ASP A 601 -30.27 12.23 15.44
C ASP A 601 -30.60 10.82 14.91
N ILE A 602 -29.72 9.84 15.16
CA ILE A 602 -29.96 8.44 14.80
C ILE A 602 -31.18 7.91 15.56
N ALA A 603 -31.26 8.15 16.88
CA ALA A 603 -32.38 7.70 17.70
C ALA A 603 -33.72 8.29 17.23
N GLN A 604 -33.73 9.54 16.76
CA GLN A 604 -34.92 10.19 16.21
C GLN A 604 -35.34 9.61 14.86
N LYS A 605 -34.39 9.16 14.04
CA LYS A 605 -34.64 8.54 12.72
C LYS A 605 -35.06 7.07 12.82
N LEU A 606 -34.89 6.42 13.97
CA LEU A 606 -35.30 5.02 14.13
C LEU A 606 -36.82 4.87 14.05
N PRO A 607 -37.35 3.93 13.24
CA PRO A 607 -38.79 3.67 13.18
C PRO A 607 -39.31 3.08 14.50
N ALA A 608 -40.62 3.19 14.74
CA ALA A 608 -41.28 2.57 15.90
C ALA A 608 -41.33 1.03 15.78
N ASP A 609 -41.53 0.34 16.91
CA ASP A 609 -41.67 -1.12 16.94
C ASP A 609 -42.92 -1.57 16.16
N PHE A 610 -42.78 -2.68 15.45
CA PHE A 610 -43.88 -3.30 14.74
C PHE A 610 -44.91 -3.88 15.72
N ASN A 611 -46.19 -3.62 15.48
CA ASN A 611 -47.26 -4.18 16.30
C ASN A 611 -47.51 -5.66 15.95
N LEU A 612 -46.89 -6.55 16.71
CA LEU A 612 -47.00 -8.00 16.53
C LEU A 612 -48.44 -8.52 16.67
N HIS A 613 -49.26 -7.89 17.53
CA HIS A 613 -50.64 -8.31 17.72
C HIS A 613 -51.49 -8.00 16.47
N ALA A 614 -51.41 -6.77 15.96
CA ALA A 614 -52.09 -6.38 14.73
C ALA A 614 -51.66 -7.24 13.53
N ALA A 615 -50.35 -7.53 13.43
CA ALA A 615 -49.81 -8.40 12.38
C ALA A 615 -50.38 -9.83 12.46
N LYS A 616 -50.45 -10.42 13.66
CA LYS A 616 -51.00 -11.78 13.88
C LYS A 616 -52.51 -11.87 13.65
N VAL A 617 -53.26 -10.79 13.93
CA VAL A 617 -54.70 -10.74 13.66
C VAL A 617 -54.97 -10.65 12.15
N ARG A 618 -54.19 -9.83 11.43
CA ARG A 618 -54.35 -9.65 9.98
C ARG A 618 -53.80 -10.82 9.16
N HIS A 619 -52.73 -11.44 9.64
CA HIS A 619 -52.02 -12.56 9.01
C HIS A 619 -51.84 -13.70 10.01
N PRO A 620 -52.92 -14.45 10.32
CA PRO A 620 -52.84 -15.54 11.29
C PRO A 620 -51.94 -16.66 10.76
N PRO A 621 -51.11 -17.28 11.64
CA PRO A 621 -50.30 -18.42 11.25
C PRO A 621 -51.22 -19.57 10.86
N ALA A 622 -51.18 -19.94 9.58
CA ALA A 622 -51.99 -21.02 9.03
C ALA A 622 -51.05 -22.04 8.37
N TYR A 623 -51.38 -23.33 8.51
CA TYR A 623 -50.59 -24.41 7.91
C TYR A 623 -50.46 -24.25 6.39
N LEU A 624 -51.51 -23.74 5.73
CA LEU A 624 -51.54 -23.50 4.28
C LEU A 624 -50.88 -22.17 3.87
N GLN A 625 -50.46 -21.32 4.81
CA GLN A 625 -49.88 -20.00 4.51
C GLN A 625 -48.64 -19.75 5.40
N SER A 626 -47.57 -20.47 5.10
CA SER A 626 -46.28 -20.44 5.82
C SER A 626 -45.65 -19.04 5.91
N LEU A 627 -45.90 -18.17 4.94
CA LEU A 627 -45.41 -16.78 4.94
C LEU A 627 -45.92 -15.96 6.13
N ASN A 628 -47.11 -16.25 6.67
CA ASN A 628 -47.64 -15.54 7.84
C ASN A 628 -46.83 -15.85 9.11
N THR A 629 -46.34 -17.09 9.22
CA THR A 629 -45.45 -17.52 10.30
C THR A 629 -44.08 -16.84 10.17
N VAL A 630 -43.52 -16.81 8.96
CA VAL A 630 -42.25 -16.12 8.69
C VAL A 630 -42.35 -14.63 9.01
N LEU A 631 -43.41 -13.95 8.54
CA LEU A 631 -43.67 -12.53 8.85
C LEU A 631 -43.70 -12.27 10.35
N SER A 632 -44.41 -13.12 11.11
CA SER A 632 -44.51 -12.97 12.57
C SER A 632 -43.14 -13.12 13.26
N GLN A 633 -42.29 -14.03 12.77
CA GLN A 633 -40.95 -14.24 13.30
C GLN A 633 -40.00 -13.09 12.94
N GLU A 634 -40.03 -12.63 11.69
CA GLU A 634 -39.22 -11.51 11.22
C GLU A 634 -39.57 -10.22 11.96
N LEU A 635 -40.86 -9.88 12.10
CA LEU A 635 -41.27 -8.70 12.89
C LEU A 635 -40.80 -8.79 14.35
N SER A 636 -40.84 -9.99 14.94
CA SER A 636 -40.33 -10.18 16.31
C SER A 636 -38.82 -9.96 16.39
N ARG A 637 -38.05 -10.46 15.42
CA ARG A 637 -36.59 -10.27 15.35
C ARG A 637 -36.22 -8.81 15.11
N TYR A 638 -36.93 -8.14 14.21
CA TYR A 638 -36.76 -6.70 13.95
C TYR A 638 -37.01 -5.87 15.21
N ASN A 639 -38.06 -6.16 15.96
CA ASN A 639 -38.33 -5.45 17.22
C ASN A 639 -37.20 -5.65 18.25
N VAL A 640 -36.67 -6.87 18.39
CA VAL A 640 -35.52 -7.13 19.27
C VAL A 640 -34.31 -6.31 18.84
N LEU A 641 -34.03 -6.21 17.54
CA LEU A 641 -32.95 -5.40 17.00
C LEU A 641 -33.16 -3.91 17.27
N LEU A 642 -34.35 -3.37 16.96
CA LEU A 642 -34.69 -1.96 17.20
C LEU A 642 -34.57 -1.60 18.68
N GLN A 643 -35.03 -2.48 19.57
CA GLN A 643 -34.92 -2.28 21.01
C GLN A 643 -33.46 -2.26 21.47
N LYS A 644 -32.61 -3.17 20.97
CA LYS A 644 -31.18 -3.19 21.29
C LYS A 644 -30.47 -1.93 20.79
N ILE A 645 -30.76 -1.46 19.57
CA ILE A 645 -30.19 -0.21 19.04
C ILE A 645 -30.61 0.98 19.91
N ARG A 646 -31.91 1.11 20.26
CA ARG A 646 -32.38 2.20 21.12
C ARG A 646 -31.76 2.16 22.51
N SER A 647 -31.63 0.98 23.13
CA SER A 647 -30.96 0.86 24.44
C SER A 647 -29.50 1.27 24.34
N SER A 648 -28.77 0.81 23.32
CA SER A 648 -27.35 1.14 23.13
C SER A 648 -27.13 2.65 22.92
N LEU A 649 -27.96 3.32 22.11
CA LEU A 649 -27.87 4.77 21.90
C LEU A 649 -28.22 5.56 23.16
N SER A 650 -29.23 5.12 23.91
CA SER A 650 -29.58 5.71 25.21
C SER A 650 -28.43 5.55 26.22
N ASP A 651 -27.81 4.38 26.27
CA ASP A 651 -26.74 4.10 27.23
C ASP A 651 -25.46 4.85 26.87
N LEU A 652 -25.16 5.03 25.58
CA LEU A 652 -24.10 5.92 25.10
C LEU A 652 -24.34 7.37 25.54
N GLY A 653 -25.56 7.90 25.33
CA GLY A 653 -25.90 9.25 25.79
C GLY A 653 -25.73 9.43 27.30
N LYS A 654 -26.19 8.46 28.10
CA LYS A 654 -26.01 8.47 29.56
C LYS A 654 -24.53 8.32 29.97
N ALA A 655 -23.74 7.54 29.24
CA ALA A 655 -22.31 7.38 29.52
C ALA A 655 -21.54 8.67 29.25
N ILE A 656 -21.86 9.38 28.17
CA ILE A 656 -21.32 10.71 27.85
C ILE A 656 -21.67 11.73 28.95
N GLU A 657 -22.90 11.69 29.46
CA GLU A 657 -23.33 12.53 30.61
C GLU A 657 -22.73 12.10 31.95
N GLY A 658 -21.97 11.00 32.00
CA GLY A 658 -21.37 10.44 33.23
C GLY A 658 -22.36 9.74 34.16
N LEU A 659 -23.57 9.44 33.70
CA LEU A 659 -24.62 8.76 34.47
C LEU A 659 -24.48 7.23 34.45
N VAL A 660 -23.75 6.68 33.47
CA VAL A 660 -23.46 5.25 33.31
C VAL A 660 -21.95 5.07 33.10
N VAL A 661 -21.38 3.99 33.66
CA VAL A 661 -19.97 3.66 33.46
C VAL A 661 -19.73 3.26 32.00
N MET A 662 -18.72 3.85 31.37
CA MET A 662 -18.27 3.49 30.03
C MET A 662 -17.83 2.02 30.02
N SER A 663 -18.67 1.14 29.49
CA SER A 663 -18.33 -0.26 29.30
C SER A 663 -17.55 -0.44 27.99
N ALA A 664 -16.83 -1.54 27.84
CA ALA A 664 -16.13 -1.86 26.60
C ALA A 664 -17.08 -1.89 25.38
N GLU A 665 -18.36 -2.26 25.57
CA GLU A 665 -19.36 -2.24 24.49
C GLU A 665 -19.73 -0.81 24.08
N ILE A 666 -19.82 0.13 25.04
CA ILE A 666 -20.13 1.54 24.77
C ILE A 666 -18.90 2.24 24.18
N GLU A 667 -17.69 1.90 24.63
CA GLU A 667 -16.43 2.43 24.10
C GLU A 667 -16.16 2.01 22.66
N VAL A 668 -16.56 0.79 22.27
CA VAL A 668 -16.49 0.34 20.87
C VAL A 668 -17.58 0.98 20.00
N LEU A 669 -18.71 1.37 20.60
CA LEU A 669 -19.80 2.04 19.90
C LEU A 669 -19.51 3.54 19.67
N ALA A 670 -18.82 4.19 20.61
CA ALA A 670 -18.37 5.58 20.54
C ALA A 670 -17.22 5.76 19.54
#